data_AF-A0A1X4JIQ2-F1
#
_entry.id   AF-A0A1X4JIQ2-F1
#
_cell.length_a   1.000
_cell.length_b   1.000
_cell.length_c   1.000
_cell.angle_alpha   90.00
_cell.angle_beta   90.00
_cell.angle_gamma   90.00
#
_symmetry.space_group_name_H-M   'P 1'
#
loop_
_entity.id
_entity.type
_entity.pdbx_description
1 polymer ?
#
loop_
_entity_poly.entity_id
_entity_poly.type
_entity_poly.pdbx_seq_one_letter_code
_entity_poly.pdbx_strand_id
1 'polypeptide(L)'
;MDEYMKLDKLMDYYEEARKVNSEGKYQRTLFHVHTPKSHDYARFFWEEGGPKRSKEWTWVMRFLRDSLKISGRYIEQLANINSKSVIETEPDVNLHGTDNLIELAMFVELAKDLLDTKVAIIVVTDHNTFGGDNILRSIMKKIAFRDETTIPSVIPGIEISAMEKFHVVGIFKNDKDINKLYNQLSGKLDEQGANATAIDILESIRKSGGIGYIAHLNTHEFIRDVQASGLSGGYQNKLMAGGYLNLFGVNSAEKANDISQVLKGRFRKYNGDFHFIVDADLHHGSEFQEYKVTWVKAQRGSFNEIKQAFLDPDISLATRNLEKPDYWIEMVAFTNSFSFMGGNSYPFSASMTSVIGARGTGKSTLIKYLRMVLTQEFKEDDHFNELLHLMRQGSSLIVLNLENKRYLLKFEGKYSHNEIGIGEIVSNSTMDYRKGRSSVVSAEDVKKAIRRHITLFDLTELVNSSLQPVRGVEKSRLLKNISNIFRQMYTLNQLSSENSVRKILLNQMENKPNLVSAHTLKNREFAEALEKMTRSYEKVKSFYLEFLSNLEANNSDMKFTLKESYTAHFEFDSQFKVPDPYMDLILSFLDTVDWHRFYQCNDDSKNNLVTQWVNSNAYDELWISTNKTDSLAVNDKKQSVDGMLKYLRKNEKKAIELLHDEFVEKLQIRINSNVSMNTEQPMFREFSSLSSGQKTVTALNLILSLAAVSNVKMPLFLDQPEDYLDSRYIYSVLAPKIKEFKKKNQIVVVTHNSTIVTRAKSELVLAIDVELGKSKILKGGYLSDIGVLKRVVSLLEGGESSFLYKLQLYSQVFGTKIVEALSSTR
;
A
#
# COMPACT_ATOMS: atom_id res chain seq x y z
N MET A 1 -39.71 5.62 -7.41
CA MET A 1 -38.67 6.40 -8.11
C MET A 1 -38.17 7.45 -7.15
N ASP A 2 -37.07 7.17 -6.45
CA ASP A 2 -36.06 8.20 -6.20
C ASP A 2 -34.83 7.64 -6.92
N GLU A 3 -34.67 7.98 -8.20
CA GLU A 3 -33.46 7.64 -8.98
C GLU A 3 -32.20 8.31 -8.41
N TYR A 4 -32.41 9.30 -7.55
CA TYR A 4 -31.41 10.09 -6.88
C TYR A 4 -31.18 9.59 -5.46
N MET A 5 -29.91 9.54 -5.06
CA MET A 5 -29.57 9.35 -3.67
C MET A 5 -29.36 10.70 -3.01
N LYS A 6 -30.11 10.98 -1.94
CA LYS A 6 -29.88 12.15 -1.11
C LYS A 6 -28.48 12.04 -0.50
N LEU A 7 -27.66 13.08 -0.71
CA LEU A 7 -26.30 13.13 -0.21
C LEU A 7 -26.25 13.01 1.32
N ASP A 8 -27.22 13.60 2.03
CA ASP A 8 -27.29 13.57 3.50
C ASP A 8 -27.27 12.14 4.07
N LYS A 9 -28.01 11.21 3.45
CA LYS A 9 -28.02 9.81 3.90
C LYS A 9 -26.67 9.12 3.72
N LEU A 10 -25.91 9.47 2.68
CA LEU A 10 -24.54 8.97 2.50
C LEU A 10 -23.61 9.55 3.57
N MET A 11 -23.79 10.84 3.87
CA MET A 11 -22.99 11.54 4.86
C MET A 11 -23.18 10.94 6.25
N ASP A 12 -24.39 10.49 6.61
CA ASP A 12 -24.62 9.78 7.87
C ASP A 12 -23.76 8.51 7.99
N TYR A 13 -23.73 7.68 6.95
CA TYR A 13 -22.89 6.47 6.92
C TYR A 13 -21.39 6.80 6.89
N TYR A 14 -21.00 7.89 6.20
CA TYR A 14 -19.62 8.36 6.23
C TYR A 14 -19.20 8.81 7.62
N GLU A 15 -20.05 9.55 8.33
CA GLU A 15 -19.75 10.02 9.69
C GLU A 15 -19.69 8.84 10.66
N GLU A 16 -20.53 7.81 10.48
CA GLU A 16 -20.42 6.55 11.20
C GLU A 16 -19.08 5.84 10.92
N ALA A 17 -18.72 5.68 9.64
CA ALA A 17 -17.46 5.08 9.23
C ALA A 17 -16.26 5.86 9.76
N ARG A 18 -16.30 7.20 9.74
CA ARG A 18 -15.25 8.10 10.24
C ARG A 18 -15.04 7.98 11.75
N LYS A 19 -16.09 7.81 12.54
CA LYS A 19 -15.98 7.60 14.01
C LYS A 19 -15.14 6.36 14.34
N VAL A 20 -15.18 5.36 13.46
CA VAL A 20 -14.45 4.10 13.60
C VAL A 20 -13.12 4.12 12.84
N ASN A 21 -13.02 4.88 11.74
CA ASN A 21 -11.84 4.98 10.90
C ASN A 21 -10.80 5.92 11.51
N SER A 22 -10.01 5.36 12.41
CA SER A 22 -8.91 6.06 13.05
C SER A 22 -7.56 5.44 12.64
N GLU A 23 -7.43 5.20 11.33
CA GLU A 23 -6.25 4.59 10.70
C GLU A 23 -4.97 5.42 10.85
N GLY A 24 -3.82 4.75 10.75
CA GLY A 24 -2.52 5.38 10.66
C GLY A 24 -2.29 5.97 9.27
N LYS A 25 -1.95 7.26 9.18
CA LYS A 25 -1.65 7.96 7.93
C LYS A 25 -0.28 8.61 8.00
N TYR A 26 0.33 8.84 6.85
CA TYR A 26 1.54 9.66 6.79
C TYR A 26 1.20 11.11 7.15
N GLN A 27 1.71 11.56 8.29
CA GLN A 27 1.56 12.88 8.85
C GLN A 27 2.81 13.72 8.56
N ARG A 28 2.62 14.96 8.10
CA ARG A 28 3.71 15.92 7.93
C ARG A 28 4.31 16.22 9.30
N THR A 29 5.57 15.87 9.47
CA THR A 29 6.29 15.98 10.74
C THR A 29 7.52 16.84 10.57
N LEU A 30 7.63 17.85 11.42
CA LEU A 30 8.80 18.70 11.51
C LEU A 30 9.67 18.20 12.64
N PHE A 31 10.80 17.61 12.28
CA PHE A 31 11.81 17.20 13.26
C PHE A 31 12.79 18.33 13.47
N HIS A 32 13.30 18.42 14.70
CA HIS A 32 14.41 19.28 15.06
C HIS A 32 14.08 20.78 14.93
N VAL A 33 13.18 21.21 15.81
CA VAL A 33 12.79 22.62 15.92
C VAL A 33 13.38 23.19 17.19
N HIS A 34 14.23 24.19 17.05
CA HIS A 34 14.68 25.02 18.17
C HIS A 34 13.62 26.06 18.48
N THR A 35 13.48 26.38 19.75
CA THR A 35 12.64 27.44 20.27
C THR A 35 13.51 28.57 20.82
N PRO A 36 12.93 29.73 21.18
CA PRO A 36 13.68 30.81 21.81
C PRO A 36 14.40 30.46 23.12
N LYS A 37 14.16 29.28 23.71
CA LYS A 37 14.95 28.75 24.84
C LYS A 37 16.31 28.20 24.43
N SER A 38 16.50 27.82 23.16
CA SER A 38 17.81 27.43 22.65
C SER A 38 18.75 28.64 22.57
N HIS A 39 20.02 28.43 22.95
CA HIS A 39 21.02 29.49 23.03
C HIS A 39 21.40 30.12 21.67
N ASP A 40 21.19 29.37 20.60
CA ASP A 40 21.51 29.71 19.21
C ASP A 40 20.27 30.09 18.38
N TYR A 41 19.09 30.17 19.01
CA TYR A 41 17.88 30.59 18.31
C TYR A 41 18.03 32.01 17.76
N ALA A 42 17.86 32.17 16.45
CA ALA A 42 18.17 33.40 15.76
C ALA A 42 17.17 34.51 16.14
N ARG A 43 17.73 35.61 16.62
CA ARG A 43 17.01 36.79 17.07
C ARG A 43 16.86 37.75 15.89
N PHE A 44 15.81 37.58 15.10
CA PHE A 44 15.54 38.32 13.85
C PHE A 44 15.68 39.86 13.93
N PHE A 45 15.54 40.43 15.13
CA PHE A 45 15.61 41.88 15.36
C PHE A 45 16.82 42.37 16.17
N TRP A 46 17.76 41.49 16.53
CA TRP A 46 18.71 41.79 17.60
C TRP A 46 20.15 41.30 17.32
N GLU A 47 20.82 41.86 16.30
CA GLU A 47 22.28 41.82 16.26
C GLU A 47 22.90 42.82 17.27
N GLU A 48 24.14 42.55 17.69
CA GLU A 48 24.91 43.18 18.78
C GLU A 48 24.43 44.56 19.26
N GLY A 49 23.68 44.55 20.36
CA GLY A 49 23.29 45.75 21.10
C GLY A 49 21.85 45.82 21.64
N GLY A 50 21.00 44.82 21.39
CA GLY A 50 19.59 44.84 21.84
C GLY A 50 18.79 46.01 21.24
N PRO A 51 17.57 46.27 21.71
CA PRO A 51 16.75 47.35 21.16
C PRO A 51 17.42 48.70 21.25
N LYS A 52 17.86 49.22 20.10
CA LYS A 52 18.50 50.53 20.03
C LYS A 52 17.47 51.66 19.93
N ARG A 53 16.15 51.41 19.84
CA ARG A 53 15.13 52.50 19.77
C ARG A 53 13.76 52.15 20.40
N SER A 54 13.09 53.17 20.95
CA SER A 54 11.69 53.14 21.44
C SER A 54 10.65 52.65 20.41
N LYS A 55 10.98 52.71 19.11
CA LYS A 55 10.13 52.22 18.01
C LYS A 55 10.01 50.68 17.97
N GLU A 56 11.01 49.94 18.43
CA GLU A 56 11.03 48.47 18.42
C GLU A 56 10.15 47.89 19.55
N TRP A 57 10.17 48.50 20.73
CA TRP A 57 9.27 48.13 21.84
C TRP A 57 7.80 48.40 21.53
N THR A 58 7.52 49.52 20.85
CA THR A 58 6.17 49.82 20.36
C THR A 58 5.67 48.74 19.40
N TRP A 59 6.57 48.22 18.55
CA TRP A 59 6.25 47.10 17.67
C TRP A 59 5.98 45.82 18.44
N VAL A 60 6.86 45.39 19.36
CA VAL A 60 6.66 44.16 20.17
C VAL A 60 5.32 44.19 20.88
N MET A 61 5.00 45.31 21.52
CA MET A 61 3.74 45.49 22.24
C MET A 61 2.53 45.49 21.30
N ARG A 62 2.64 46.10 20.11
CA ARG A 62 1.58 46.04 19.10
C ARG A 62 1.41 44.64 18.52
N PHE A 63 2.51 43.97 18.19
CA PHE A 63 2.52 42.61 17.67
C PHE A 63 1.88 41.64 18.65
N LEU A 64 2.29 41.66 19.94
CA LEU A 64 1.70 40.82 20.98
C LEU A 64 0.21 41.15 21.20
N ARG A 65 -0.17 42.43 21.17
CA ARG A 65 -1.58 42.84 21.24
C ARG A 65 -2.40 42.29 20.09
N ASP A 66 -1.93 42.45 18.86
CA ASP A 66 -2.65 42.01 17.66
C ASP A 66 -2.70 40.47 17.59
N SER A 67 -1.67 39.80 18.11
CA SER A 67 -1.54 38.35 18.11
C SER A 67 -2.31 37.66 19.25
N LEU A 68 -2.31 38.24 20.45
CA LEU A 68 -2.89 37.63 21.66
C LEU A 68 -4.11 38.38 22.23
N LYS A 69 -4.52 39.52 21.64
CA LYS A 69 -5.65 40.38 22.06
C LYS A 69 -5.60 40.81 23.53
N ILE A 70 -4.45 41.28 23.99
CA ILE A 70 -4.29 41.94 25.30
C ILE A 70 -5.05 43.29 25.29
N SER A 71 -5.75 43.64 26.38
CA SER A 71 -6.64 44.81 26.42
C SER A 71 -5.91 46.14 26.13
N GLY A 72 -6.51 47.00 25.29
CA GLY A 72 -5.85 48.17 24.70
C GLY A 72 -5.53 49.34 25.65
N ARG A 73 -6.29 49.53 26.74
CA ARG A 73 -6.08 50.63 27.71
C ARG A 73 -4.78 50.50 28.53
N TYR A 74 -4.23 49.29 28.66
CA TYR A 74 -3.07 48.98 29.49
C TYR A 74 -1.73 49.20 28.76
N ILE A 75 -1.71 49.01 27.44
CA ILE A 75 -0.50 49.15 26.63
C ILE A 75 -0.12 50.62 26.40
N GLU A 76 -1.11 51.53 26.38
CA GLU A 76 -0.86 52.98 26.35
C GLU A 76 -0.17 53.48 27.64
N GLN A 77 -0.40 52.81 28.77
CA GLN A 77 0.29 53.12 30.03
C GLN A 77 1.73 52.57 30.06
N LEU A 78 1.96 51.36 29.55
CA LEU A 78 3.29 50.73 29.46
C LEU A 78 4.20 51.37 28.39
N ALA A 79 3.64 51.86 27.29
CA ALA A 79 4.39 52.56 26.23
C ALA A 79 5.03 53.88 26.70
N ASN A 80 4.55 54.45 27.82
CA ASN A 80 5.10 55.66 28.43
C ASN A 80 6.22 55.37 29.45
N ILE A 81 6.52 54.10 29.74
CA ILE A 81 7.53 53.70 30.73
C ILE A 81 8.82 53.36 29.99
N ASN A 82 9.76 54.32 29.98
CA ASN A 82 11.05 54.23 29.27
C ASN A 82 12.12 53.38 30.00
N SER A 83 11.76 52.58 31.00
CA SER A 83 12.72 51.86 31.84
C SER A 83 12.53 50.34 31.81
N LYS A 84 13.61 49.64 31.46
CA LYS A 84 13.81 48.18 31.44
C LYS A 84 13.36 47.46 32.74
N SER A 85 13.26 48.17 33.86
CA SER A 85 13.09 47.60 35.21
C SER A 85 11.64 47.45 35.71
N VAL A 86 10.62 47.81 34.92
CA VAL A 86 9.20 47.80 35.39
C VAL A 86 8.41 46.59 34.87
N ILE A 87 8.95 45.84 33.91
CA ILE A 87 8.19 44.79 33.21
C ILE A 87 8.39 43.39 33.83
N GLU A 88 9.36 43.21 34.72
CA GLU A 88 9.66 41.92 35.37
C GLU A 88 8.72 41.58 36.55
N THR A 89 7.75 42.44 36.92
CA THR A 89 6.96 42.28 38.17
C THR A 89 5.45 42.54 38.07
N GLU A 90 4.86 42.62 36.87
CA GLU A 90 3.42 42.95 36.72
C GLU A 90 2.51 41.70 36.62
N PRO A 91 1.45 41.55 37.46
CA PRO A 91 0.74 40.28 37.65
C PRO A 91 -0.20 39.81 36.52
N ASP A 92 -0.60 40.70 35.59
CA ASP A 92 -1.74 40.46 34.68
C ASP A 92 -1.35 40.00 33.26
N VAL A 93 -0.06 40.03 32.89
CA VAL A 93 0.40 39.48 31.61
C VAL A 93 0.85 38.03 31.82
N ASN A 94 0.06 37.08 31.34
CA ASN A 94 0.47 35.68 31.34
C ASN A 94 1.63 35.49 30.34
N LEU A 95 2.85 35.45 30.87
CA LEU A 95 4.08 35.23 30.11
C LEU A 95 4.22 33.79 29.60
N HIS A 96 3.26 32.89 29.85
CA HIS A 96 3.29 31.51 29.37
C HIS A 96 4.55 30.71 29.75
N GLY A 97 5.29 31.14 30.76
CA GLY A 97 6.56 30.54 31.16
C GLY A 97 7.80 31.12 30.47
N THR A 98 7.67 32.19 29.69
CA THR A 98 8.82 32.97 29.18
C THR A 98 9.34 33.96 30.23
N ASP A 99 10.62 34.28 30.14
CA ASP A 99 11.33 35.13 31.09
C ASP A 99 10.99 36.62 30.88
N ASN A 100 10.63 37.02 29.65
CA ASN A 100 10.27 38.40 29.32
C ASN A 100 9.40 38.51 28.05
N LEU A 101 8.88 39.72 27.78
CA LEU A 101 8.01 39.99 26.63
C LEU A 101 8.67 39.80 25.26
N ILE A 102 10.01 39.94 25.16
CA ILE A 102 10.71 39.72 23.89
C ILE A 102 10.69 38.22 23.57
N GLU A 103 11.04 37.39 24.55
CA GLU A 103 10.99 35.93 24.40
C GLU A 103 9.55 35.48 24.07
N LEU A 104 8.53 36.04 24.74
CA LEU A 104 7.13 35.79 24.40
C LEU A 104 6.81 36.15 22.94
N ALA A 105 7.29 37.29 22.43
CA ALA A 105 7.06 37.69 21.06
C ALA A 105 7.70 36.73 20.05
N MET A 106 8.92 36.26 20.33
CA MET A 106 9.60 35.27 19.50
C MET A 106 8.85 33.92 19.47
N PHE A 107 8.35 33.47 20.61
CA PHE A 107 7.51 32.26 20.65
C PHE A 107 6.18 32.44 19.90
N VAL A 108 5.57 33.63 19.97
CA VAL A 108 4.33 33.94 19.24
C VAL A 108 4.55 33.95 17.74
N GLU A 109 5.68 34.49 17.27
CA GLU A 109 6.09 34.46 15.87
C GLU A 109 6.29 33.02 15.39
N LEU A 110 7.12 32.24 16.10
CA LEU A 110 7.34 30.82 15.81
C LEU A 110 6.03 30.02 15.78
N ALA A 111 5.14 30.26 16.75
CA ALA A 111 3.85 29.58 16.83
C ALA A 111 2.96 29.88 15.62
N LYS A 112 2.94 31.12 15.13
CA LYS A 112 2.18 31.50 13.93
C LYS A 112 2.74 30.83 12.69
N ASP A 113 4.05 30.93 12.48
CA ASP A 113 4.70 30.34 11.32
C ASP A 113 4.41 28.84 11.26
N LEU A 114 4.60 28.14 12.39
CA LEU A 114 4.32 26.71 12.50
C LEU A 114 2.85 26.35 12.27
N LEU A 115 1.90 27.15 12.73
CA LEU A 115 0.47 26.94 12.46
C LEU A 115 0.15 27.14 10.96
N ASP A 116 0.78 28.11 10.30
CA ASP A 116 0.59 28.39 8.88
C ASP A 116 1.19 27.31 7.98
N THR A 117 2.25 26.61 8.44
CA THR A 117 2.87 25.52 7.67
C THR A 117 1.97 24.30 7.45
N LYS A 118 0.91 24.12 8.24
CA LYS A 118 0.01 22.95 8.23
C LYS A 118 0.75 21.61 8.45
N VAL A 119 1.79 21.60 9.28
CA VAL A 119 2.37 20.35 9.81
C VAL A 119 1.43 19.75 10.87
N ALA A 120 1.46 18.44 11.03
CA ALA A 120 0.63 17.72 12.00
C ALA A 120 1.41 17.38 13.28
N ILE A 121 2.73 17.28 13.20
CA ILE A 121 3.61 16.87 14.29
C ILE A 121 4.85 17.77 14.29
N ILE A 122 5.27 18.21 15.48
CA ILE A 122 6.45 19.06 15.68
C ILE A 122 7.27 18.44 16.80
N VAL A 123 8.55 18.20 16.57
CA VAL A 123 9.49 17.71 17.58
C VAL A 123 10.43 18.85 17.95
N VAL A 124 10.26 19.36 19.17
CA VAL A 124 11.07 20.45 19.71
C VAL A 124 12.31 19.89 20.38
N THR A 125 13.48 20.41 20.06
CA THR A 125 14.77 19.84 20.49
C THR A 125 15.78 20.95 20.76
N ASP A 126 15.52 21.79 21.75
CA ASP A 126 16.45 22.86 22.13
C ASP A 126 17.83 22.30 22.50
N HIS A 127 18.90 23.05 22.20
CA HIS A 127 20.26 22.65 22.56
C HIS A 127 20.46 22.63 24.08
N ASN A 128 20.84 21.46 24.61
CA ASN A 128 21.20 21.23 26.02
C ASN A 128 20.16 21.71 27.05
N THR A 129 18.92 22.01 26.63
CA THR A 129 17.81 22.52 27.46
C THR A 129 16.48 21.92 26.98
N PHE A 130 15.41 22.10 27.75
CA PHE A 130 14.06 21.62 27.39
C PHE A 130 12.98 22.48 28.07
N GLY A 131 11.72 22.28 27.67
CA GLY A 131 10.55 22.99 28.20
C GLY A 131 10.02 24.09 27.28
N GLY A 132 10.76 24.46 26.23
CA GLY A 132 10.26 25.34 25.18
C GLY A 132 9.02 24.78 24.47
N ASP A 133 8.89 23.46 24.39
CA ASP A 133 7.73 22.78 23.82
C ASP A 133 6.42 23.07 24.59
N ASN A 134 6.48 23.18 25.92
CA ASN A 134 5.33 23.49 26.76
C ASN A 134 4.86 24.93 26.54
N ILE A 135 5.81 25.87 26.46
CA ILE A 135 5.55 27.29 26.16
C ILE A 135 4.91 27.40 24.77
N LEU A 136 5.55 26.81 23.76
CA LEU A 136 5.08 26.80 22.38
C LEU A 136 3.66 26.23 22.29
N ARG A 137 3.39 25.07 22.90
CA ARG A 137 2.07 24.44 22.93
C ARG A 137 1.01 25.33 23.58
N SER A 138 1.37 26.04 24.64
CA SER A 138 0.48 26.97 25.35
C SER A 138 0.07 28.15 24.47
N ILE A 139 1.03 28.72 23.74
CA ILE A 139 0.81 29.85 22.82
C ILE A 139 0.05 29.41 21.57
N MET A 140 0.43 28.28 20.95
CA MET A 140 -0.28 27.72 19.79
C MET A 140 -1.75 27.45 20.11
N LYS A 141 -2.07 26.92 21.30
CA LYS A 141 -3.47 26.73 21.73
C LYS A 141 -4.28 28.01 21.73
N LYS A 142 -3.70 29.13 22.20
CA LYS A 142 -4.37 30.43 22.21
C LYS A 142 -4.61 30.97 20.80
N ILE A 143 -3.61 30.87 19.93
CA ILE A 143 -3.70 31.37 18.55
C ILE A 143 -4.67 30.51 17.74
N ALA A 144 -4.55 29.19 17.81
CA ALA A 144 -5.36 28.27 17.02
C ALA A 144 -6.84 28.26 17.43
N PHE A 145 -7.15 28.41 18.72
CA PHE A 145 -8.53 28.58 19.18
C PHE A 145 -9.17 29.84 18.57
N ARG A 146 -8.39 30.90 18.38
CA ARG A 146 -8.85 32.16 17.79
C ARG A 146 -9.07 32.04 16.28
N ASP A 147 -8.16 31.36 15.59
CA ASP A 147 -8.14 31.29 14.12
C ASP A 147 -8.86 30.05 13.57
N GLU A 148 -9.51 29.27 14.45
CA GLU A 148 -10.17 27.98 14.13
C GLU A 148 -9.24 27.00 13.38
N THR A 149 -7.95 27.03 13.69
CA THR A 149 -6.94 26.18 13.05
C THR A 149 -6.65 24.91 13.87
N THR A 150 -6.21 23.86 13.17
CA THR A 150 -5.83 22.61 13.81
C THR A 150 -4.47 22.76 14.51
N ILE A 151 -4.41 22.39 15.79
CA ILE A 151 -3.16 22.43 16.56
C ILE A 151 -2.34 21.16 16.28
N PRO A 152 -1.07 21.28 15.87
CA PRO A 152 -0.18 20.13 15.70
C PRO A 152 0.18 19.49 17.03
N SER A 153 0.53 18.20 16.98
CA SER A 153 1.11 17.49 18.12
C SER A 153 2.55 17.95 18.34
N VAL A 154 2.80 18.71 19.40
CA VAL A 154 4.16 19.07 19.81
C VAL A 154 4.73 17.98 20.72
N ILE A 155 5.93 17.48 20.44
CA ILE A 155 6.59 16.41 21.19
C ILE A 155 7.90 16.95 21.78
N PRO A 156 8.14 16.76 23.09
CA PRO A 156 9.35 17.24 23.73
C PRO A 156 10.56 16.40 23.33
N GLY A 157 11.69 17.07 23.22
CA GLY A 157 12.99 16.50 22.91
C GLY A 157 14.11 17.44 23.34
N ILE A 158 15.34 17.05 23.03
CA ILE A 158 16.56 17.77 23.36
C ILE A 158 17.63 17.42 22.32
N GLU A 159 18.47 18.39 21.95
CA GLU A 159 19.69 18.14 21.19
C GLU A 159 20.90 18.20 22.11
N ILE A 160 21.76 17.19 22.05
CA ILE A 160 22.99 17.10 22.84
C ILE A 160 24.18 16.94 21.91
N SER A 161 25.15 17.83 22.02
CA SER A 161 26.43 17.74 21.30
C SER A 161 27.34 16.70 21.98
N ALA A 162 27.86 15.74 21.21
CA ALA A 162 28.76 14.69 21.68
C ALA A 162 30.23 15.14 21.58
N MET A 163 31.12 14.44 22.31
CA MET A 163 32.59 14.67 22.27
C MET A 163 33.18 14.56 20.87
N GLU A 164 32.57 13.75 20.01
CA GLU A 164 32.98 13.52 18.62
C GLU A 164 32.40 14.57 17.65
N LYS A 165 31.77 15.62 18.18
CA LYS A 165 31.06 16.68 17.45
C LYS A 165 29.81 16.23 16.67
N PHE A 166 29.35 15.00 16.87
CA PHE A 166 28.00 14.62 16.46
C PHE A 166 26.97 15.31 17.33
N HIS A 167 25.87 15.76 16.74
CA HIS A 167 24.70 16.15 17.51
C HIS A 167 23.73 14.98 17.59
N VAL A 168 23.20 14.74 18.79
CA VAL A 168 22.29 13.65 19.07
C VAL A 168 20.97 14.23 19.53
N VAL A 169 19.92 13.98 18.75
CA VAL A 169 18.55 14.34 19.12
C VAL A 169 17.95 13.22 19.96
N GLY A 170 17.42 13.57 21.12
CA GLY A 170 16.60 12.71 21.97
C GLY A 170 15.14 13.19 21.99
N ILE A 171 14.20 12.28 21.76
CA ILE A 171 12.76 12.54 21.76
C ILE A 171 12.13 11.77 22.93
N PHE A 172 11.24 12.42 23.66
CA PHE A 172 10.70 11.89 24.92
C PHE A 172 9.18 11.98 25.01
N LYS A 173 8.62 11.20 25.93
CA LYS A 173 7.18 11.25 26.23
C LYS A 173 6.81 12.51 27.02
N ASN A 174 7.72 12.96 27.89
CA ASN A 174 7.51 14.03 28.86
C ASN A 174 8.85 14.47 29.48
N ASP A 175 8.82 15.63 30.13
CA ASP A 175 9.95 16.27 30.80
C ASP A 175 10.55 15.42 31.93
N LYS A 176 9.76 14.58 32.60
CA LYS A 176 10.29 13.69 33.65
C LYS A 176 11.27 12.66 33.07
N ASP A 177 11.04 12.20 31.84
CA ASP A 177 11.95 11.28 31.17
C ASP A 177 13.22 12.00 30.68
N ILE A 178 13.13 13.28 30.29
CA ILE A 178 14.30 14.14 30.01
C ILE A 178 15.13 14.37 31.29
N ASN A 179 14.50 14.64 32.42
CA ASN A 179 15.20 14.79 33.70
C ASN A 179 15.96 13.52 34.11
N LYS A 180 15.45 12.32 33.79
CA LYS A 180 16.21 11.07 33.99
C LYS A 180 17.49 11.04 33.15
N LEU A 181 17.45 11.59 31.93
CA LEU A 181 18.64 11.71 31.07
C LEU A 181 19.69 12.62 31.72
N TYR A 182 19.30 13.81 32.18
CA TYR A 182 20.22 14.71 32.90
C TYR A 182 20.85 14.04 34.12
N ASN A 183 20.05 13.31 34.92
CA ASN A 183 20.57 12.58 36.07
C ASN A 183 21.59 11.50 35.67
N GLN A 184 21.41 10.84 34.52
CA GLN A 184 22.36 9.84 34.00
C GLN A 184 23.63 10.46 33.42
N LEU A 185 23.52 11.66 32.85
CA LEU A 185 24.62 12.41 32.26
C LEU A 185 25.23 13.43 33.24
N SER A 186 24.83 13.41 34.51
CA SER A 186 25.29 14.35 35.53
C SER A 186 26.81 14.31 35.68
N GLY A 187 27.45 15.48 35.66
CA GLY A 187 28.92 15.62 35.66
C GLY A 187 29.58 15.40 34.28
N LYS A 188 28.80 15.11 33.23
CA LYS A 188 29.28 15.01 31.84
C LYS A 188 28.66 16.04 30.91
N LEU A 189 27.60 16.76 31.30
CA LEU A 189 26.99 17.83 30.51
C LEU A 189 27.45 19.20 30.99
N ASP A 190 27.87 20.05 30.06
CA ASP A 190 28.10 21.48 30.23
C ASP A 190 27.37 22.29 29.15
N GLU A 191 27.60 23.61 29.09
CA GLU A 191 26.99 24.49 28.08
C GLU A 191 27.44 24.15 26.64
N GLN A 192 28.62 23.54 26.47
CA GLN A 192 29.20 23.17 25.17
C GLN A 192 28.81 21.77 24.71
N GLY A 193 28.22 20.94 25.59
CA GLY A 193 27.67 19.64 25.27
C GLY A 193 28.01 18.57 26.30
N ALA A 194 27.93 17.31 25.87
CA ALA A 194 28.28 16.16 26.69
C ALA A 194 29.73 15.74 26.44
N ASN A 195 30.52 15.60 27.50
CA ASN A 195 31.76 14.84 27.57
C ASN A 195 31.47 13.32 27.54
N ALA A 196 30.78 12.89 26.48
CA ALA A 196 30.34 11.53 26.23
C ALA A 196 30.29 11.30 24.71
N THR A 197 30.44 10.04 24.28
CA THR A 197 30.31 9.69 22.86
C THR A 197 28.85 9.71 22.41
N ALA A 198 28.59 9.80 21.10
CA ALA A 198 27.22 9.76 20.58
C ALA A 198 26.49 8.47 20.99
N ILE A 199 27.21 7.34 21.05
CA ILE A 199 26.69 6.06 21.53
C ILE A 199 26.26 6.13 23.00
N ASP A 200 27.09 6.71 23.88
CA ASP A 200 26.78 6.82 25.31
C ASP A 200 25.53 7.67 25.55
N ILE A 201 25.36 8.74 24.75
CA ILE A 201 24.19 9.62 24.79
C ILE A 201 22.95 8.87 24.32
N LEU A 202 23.00 8.18 23.17
CA LEU A 202 21.89 7.36 22.66
C LEU A 202 21.48 6.27 23.66
N GLU A 203 22.45 5.62 24.31
CA GLU A 203 22.18 4.65 25.37
C GLU A 203 21.47 5.27 26.58
N SER A 204 21.88 6.47 26.98
CA SER A 204 21.29 7.19 28.11
C SER A 204 19.87 7.68 27.78
N ILE A 205 19.64 8.16 26.56
CA ILE A 205 18.30 8.50 26.04
C ILE A 205 17.39 7.27 26.14
N ARG A 206 17.87 6.11 25.67
CA ARG A 206 17.12 4.85 25.72
C ARG A 206 16.80 4.41 27.14
N LYS A 207 17.79 4.42 28.05
CA LYS A 207 17.61 4.05 29.47
C LYS A 207 16.62 4.99 30.17
N SER A 208 16.53 6.23 29.72
CA SER A 208 15.59 7.22 30.22
C SER A 208 14.16 7.07 29.66
N GLY A 209 13.97 6.19 28.67
CA GLY A 209 12.69 5.88 28.05
C GLY A 209 12.42 6.64 26.76
N GLY A 210 13.39 7.42 26.26
CA GLY A 210 13.31 8.15 24.99
C GLY A 210 13.72 7.30 23.78
N ILE A 211 13.67 7.93 22.62
CA ILE A 211 14.25 7.45 21.35
C ILE A 211 15.21 8.53 20.83
N GLY A 212 16.25 8.16 20.11
CA GLY A 212 17.19 9.15 19.59
C GLY A 212 17.81 8.77 18.25
N TYR A 213 18.37 9.77 17.58
CA TYR A 213 19.07 9.62 16.31
C TYR A 213 20.20 10.67 16.23
N ILE A 214 21.17 10.44 15.33
CA ILE A 214 22.24 11.42 15.06
C ILE A 214 21.72 12.44 14.05
N ALA A 215 21.70 13.72 14.42
CA ALA A 215 21.14 14.81 13.65
C ALA A 215 22.03 15.24 12.47
N HIS A 216 21.38 15.85 11.46
CA HIS A 216 21.98 16.56 10.32
C HIS A 216 23.34 16.02 9.80
N LEU A 217 23.46 14.69 9.65
CA LEU A 217 24.72 13.96 9.47
C LEU A 217 25.58 14.47 8.29
N ASN A 218 24.95 15.04 7.26
CA ASN A 218 25.62 15.65 6.11
C ASN A 218 26.45 16.92 6.41
N THR A 219 26.28 17.53 7.58
CA THR A 219 27.08 18.69 8.00
C THR A 219 28.41 18.29 8.62
N HIS A 220 28.48 17.05 9.13
CA HIS A 220 29.62 16.56 9.88
C HIS A 220 30.85 16.28 8.99
N GLU A 221 32.06 16.61 9.49
CA GLU A 221 33.33 16.36 8.81
C GLU A 221 33.51 14.89 8.43
N PHE A 222 33.05 13.99 9.31
CA PHE A 222 33.00 12.55 9.03
C PHE A 222 32.34 12.26 7.68
N ILE A 223 31.27 12.94 7.25
CA ILE A 223 30.68 12.68 5.94
C ILE A 223 31.36 13.47 4.82
N ARG A 224 31.80 14.70 5.09
CA ARG A 224 32.30 15.64 4.06
C ARG A 224 33.72 15.34 3.59
N ASP A 225 34.56 14.79 4.46
CA ASP A 225 35.96 14.50 4.13
C ASP A 225 36.20 12.98 4.05
N VAL A 226 36.60 12.52 2.86
CA VAL A 226 36.93 11.13 2.56
C VAL A 226 38.30 10.74 3.13
N GLN A 227 39.18 11.74 3.37
CA GLN A 227 40.52 11.57 3.94
C GLN A 227 40.57 11.77 5.46
N ALA A 228 39.56 12.41 6.07
CA ALA A 228 39.46 12.52 7.52
C ALA A 228 39.54 11.14 8.16
N SER A 229 40.37 11.02 9.21
CA SER A 229 40.57 9.79 9.96
C SER A 229 39.21 9.24 10.40
N GLY A 230 38.84 8.08 9.84
CA GLY A 230 37.59 7.44 10.17
C GLY A 230 37.51 7.15 11.67
N LEU A 231 36.29 7.16 12.21
CA LEU A 231 35.98 6.65 13.56
C LEU A 231 36.75 5.35 13.80
N SER A 232 37.35 5.19 14.98
CA SER A 232 38.16 4.00 15.28
C SER A 232 37.40 2.70 14.97
N GLY A 233 38.08 1.66 14.49
CA GLY A 233 37.43 0.39 14.16
C GLY A 233 36.65 -0.21 15.35
N GLY A 234 37.12 0.03 16.58
CA GLY A 234 36.40 -0.34 17.80
C GLY A 234 35.08 0.42 17.98
N TYR A 235 35.06 1.72 17.67
CA TYR A 235 33.84 2.54 17.72
C TYR A 235 32.84 2.17 16.62
N GLN A 236 33.31 1.95 15.39
CA GLN A 236 32.47 1.47 14.29
C GLN A 236 31.81 0.12 14.64
N ASN A 237 32.57 -0.79 15.26
CA ASN A 237 32.03 -2.06 15.75
C ASN A 237 30.96 -1.86 16.83
N LYS A 238 31.13 -0.88 17.74
CA LYS A 238 30.11 -0.53 18.73
C LYS A 238 28.84 0.06 18.10
N LEU A 239 28.96 0.94 17.10
CA LEU A 239 27.82 1.46 16.35
C LEU A 239 27.02 0.33 15.68
N MET A 240 27.73 -0.57 14.99
CA MET A 240 27.12 -1.74 14.33
C MET A 240 26.47 -2.68 15.33
N ALA A 241 27.17 -3.03 16.42
CA ALA A 241 26.66 -3.94 17.45
C ALA A 241 25.50 -3.35 18.25
N GLY A 242 25.49 -2.03 18.45
CA GLY A 242 24.47 -1.31 19.21
C GLY A 242 23.16 -1.07 18.46
N GLY A 243 23.12 -1.29 17.14
CA GLY A 243 21.93 -1.06 16.32
C GLY A 243 21.64 0.41 16.00
N TYR A 244 22.55 1.32 16.34
CA TYR A 244 22.38 2.78 16.17
C TYR A 244 22.56 3.27 14.73
N LEU A 245 22.83 2.37 13.78
CA LEU A 245 23.05 2.69 12.37
C LEU A 245 21.76 2.65 11.53
N ASN A 246 20.60 2.45 12.14
CA ASN A 246 19.35 2.25 11.38
C ASN A 246 18.73 3.59 10.89
N LEU A 247 18.95 4.70 11.61
CA LEU A 247 18.22 5.95 11.38
C LEU A 247 19.08 7.19 11.65
N PHE A 248 19.13 8.11 10.70
CA PHE A 248 19.92 9.35 10.77
C PHE A 248 19.12 10.58 10.34
N GLY A 249 19.47 11.76 10.85
CA GLY A 249 18.96 13.05 10.39
C GLY A 249 19.78 13.58 9.22
N VAL A 250 19.10 14.21 8.25
CA VAL A 250 19.72 14.87 7.10
C VAL A 250 18.98 16.17 6.77
N ASN A 251 19.68 17.23 6.37
CA ASN A 251 19.06 18.55 6.19
C ASN A 251 18.14 18.61 4.94
N SER A 252 18.24 17.64 4.03
CA SER A 252 17.35 17.52 2.88
C SER A 252 17.21 16.08 2.40
N ALA A 253 16.04 15.77 1.84
CA ALA A 253 15.73 14.45 1.29
C ALA A 253 16.70 14.03 0.16
N GLU A 254 17.18 14.99 -0.64
CA GLU A 254 18.06 14.75 -1.79
C GLU A 254 19.41 14.16 -1.37
N LYS A 255 19.97 14.61 -0.24
CA LYS A 255 21.27 14.15 0.26
C LYS A 255 21.23 12.75 0.88
N ALA A 256 20.05 12.23 1.19
CA ALA A 256 19.90 10.93 1.85
C ALA A 256 20.54 9.79 1.03
N ASN A 257 20.40 9.82 -0.29
CA ASN A 257 20.96 8.77 -1.16
C ASN A 257 22.49 8.80 -1.19
N ASP A 258 23.08 9.98 -1.27
CA ASP A 258 24.54 10.16 -1.30
C ASP A 258 25.17 9.69 0.02
N ILE A 259 24.57 10.08 1.15
CA ILE A 259 25.01 9.67 2.48
C ILE A 259 24.86 8.15 2.64
N SER A 260 23.77 7.56 2.15
CA SER A 260 23.58 6.10 2.15
C SER A 260 24.74 5.38 1.47
N GLN A 261 25.21 5.89 0.32
CA GLN A 261 26.36 5.32 -0.38
C GLN A 261 27.67 5.46 0.42
N VAL A 262 27.90 6.63 1.02
CA VAL A 262 29.07 6.86 1.89
C VAL A 262 29.05 5.91 3.09
N LEU A 263 27.90 5.74 3.74
CA LEU A 263 27.74 4.83 4.88
C LEU A 263 27.96 3.36 4.46
N LYS A 264 27.42 2.92 3.32
CA LYS A 264 27.69 1.57 2.77
C LYS A 264 29.20 1.35 2.52
N GLY A 265 29.88 2.37 2.01
CA GLY A 265 31.32 2.32 1.77
C GLY A 265 32.16 2.20 3.04
N ARG A 266 31.75 2.87 4.12
CA ARG A 266 32.43 2.89 5.44
C ARG A 266 32.08 1.70 6.32
N PHE A 267 30.82 1.28 6.30
CA PHE A 267 30.29 0.17 7.09
C PHE A 267 30.05 -1.06 6.22
N ARG A 268 31.07 -1.52 5.48
CA ARG A 268 30.95 -2.65 4.52
C ARG A 268 30.47 -3.96 5.15
N LYS A 269 30.63 -4.12 6.47
CA LYS A 269 30.19 -5.31 7.23
C LYS A 269 28.75 -5.21 7.73
N TYR A 270 28.11 -4.05 7.58
CA TYR A 270 26.74 -3.83 7.99
C TYR A 270 25.78 -4.30 6.89
N ASN A 271 24.93 -5.27 7.21
CA ASN A 271 23.97 -5.85 6.27
C ASN A 271 22.56 -5.23 6.37
N GLY A 272 22.39 -4.19 7.20
CA GLY A 272 21.12 -3.50 7.35
C GLY A 272 20.97 -2.33 6.39
N ASP A 273 19.75 -1.81 6.31
CA ASP A 273 19.46 -0.59 5.55
C ASP A 273 19.71 0.66 6.38
N PHE A 274 20.04 1.75 5.69
CA PHE A 274 20.17 3.08 6.28
C PHE A 274 18.90 3.87 5.98
N HIS A 275 18.22 4.34 7.03
CA HIS A 275 17.04 5.18 6.91
C HIS A 275 17.34 6.62 7.35
N PHE A 276 16.52 7.55 6.86
CA PHE A 276 16.77 8.97 7.02
C PHE A 276 15.51 9.73 7.41
N ILE A 277 15.69 10.71 8.30
CA ILE A 277 14.73 11.76 8.64
C ILE A 277 15.22 13.04 8.00
N VAL A 278 14.32 13.77 7.34
CA VAL A 278 14.57 15.17 6.98
C VAL A 278 14.51 15.99 8.26
N ASP A 279 15.68 16.40 8.69
CA ASP A 279 15.95 17.17 9.88
C ASP A 279 15.92 18.66 9.50
N ALA A 280 14.97 19.41 10.07
CA ALA A 280 14.73 20.78 9.62
C ALA A 280 15.76 21.76 10.17
N ASP A 281 16.34 21.44 11.33
CA ASP A 281 17.35 22.21 12.04
C ASP A 281 16.99 23.70 12.09
N LEU A 282 15.73 23.97 12.50
CA LEU A 282 15.14 25.30 12.40
C LEU A 282 15.53 26.14 13.61
N HIS A 283 16.22 27.25 13.34
CA HIS A 283 16.63 28.23 14.35
C HIS A 283 15.77 29.49 14.32
N HIS A 284 14.84 29.59 13.36
CA HIS A 284 13.89 30.67 13.24
C HIS A 284 12.65 30.27 12.42
N GLY A 285 11.50 30.91 12.70
CA GLY A 285 10.22 30.57 12.07
C GLY A 285 10.18 30.79 10.55
N SER A 286 10.79 31.87 10.05
CA SER A 286 10.86 32.18 8.62
C SER A 286 11.81 31.28 7.81
N GLU A 287 12.62 30.43 8.46
CA GLU A 287 13.49 29.46 7.78
C GLU A 287 12.74 28.22 7.32
N PHE A 288 11.46 28.10 7.67
CA PHE A 288 10.66 26.98 7.24
C PHE A 288 10.54 26.95 5.72
N GLN A 289 10.89 25.79 5.14
CA GLN A 289 10.70 25.50 3.73
C GLN A 289 9.94 24.19 3.61
N GLU A 290 8.95 24.12 2.72
CA GLU A 290 8.02 23.00 2.61
C GLU A 290 8.71 21.64 2.42
N TYR A 291 9.93 21.63 1.86
CA TYR A 291 10.75 20.44 1.63
C TYR A 291 11.51 19.91 2.86
N LYS A 292 11.49 20.61 4.01
CA LYS A 292 12.14 20.21 5.27
C LYS A 292 11.23 19.39 6.18
N VAL A 293 10.43 18.47 5.61
CA VAL A 293 9.48 17.64 6.40
C VAL A 293 9.72 16.16 6.20
N THR A 294 9.51 15.40 7.27
CA THR A 294 9.44 13.94 7.23
C THR A 294 7.99 13.52 7.35
N TRP A 295 7.57 12.56 6.54
CA TRP A 295 6.24 11.96 6.63
C TRP A 295 6.30 10.78 7.60
N VAL A 296 5.61 10.88 8.73
CA VAL A 296 5.57 9.85 9.78
C VAL A 296 4.19 9.20 9.82
N LYS A 297 4.14 7.88 9.70
CA LYS A 297 2.88 7.13 9.78
C LYS A 297 2.35 7.12 11.21
N ALA A 298 1.32 7.92 11.48
CA ALA A 298 0.70 8.08 12.78
C ALA A 298 -0.81 8.41 12.65
N GLN A 299 -1.56 8.11 13.69
CA GLN A 299 -2.96 8.51 13.79
C GLN A 299 -3.09 9.93 14.35
N ARG A 300 -2.43 10.22 15.48
CA ARG A 300 -2.50 11.53 16.16
C ARG A 300 -1.13 12.19 16.37
N GLY A 301 -0.05 11.44 16.19
CA GLY A 301 1.32 11.91 16.36
C GLY A 301 1.78 11.92 17.81
N SER A 302 1.44 10.90 18.60
CA SER A 302 1.95 10.75 19.96
C SER A 302 3.38 10.22 19.99
N PHE A 303 4.10 10.43 21.10
CA PHE A 303 5.44 9.87 21.31
C PHE A 303 5.53 8.36 21.01
N ASN A 304 4.54 7.58 21.47
CA ASN A 304 4.54 6.13 21.25
C ASN A 304 4.41 5.78 19.76
N GLU A 305 3.68 6.58 18.98
CA GLU A 305 3.56 6.37 17.53
C GLU A 305 4.86 6.67 16.80
N ILE A 306 5.55 7.76 17.16
CA ILE A 306 6.87 8.09 16.62
C ILE A 306 7.87 7.00 17.01
N LYS A 307 7.86 6.55 18.27
CA LYS A 307 8.67 5.42 18.74
C LYS A 307 8.40 4.15 17.92
N GLN A 308 7.15 3.84 17.61
CA GLN A 308 6.83 2.71 16.73
C GLN A 308 7.29 2.94 15.28
N ALA A 309 7.24 4.17 14.79
CA ALA A 309 7.74 4.50 13.46
C ALA A 309 9.26 4.33 13.33
N PHE A 310 10.01 4.63 14.39
CA PHE A 310 11.47 4.45 14.45
C PHE A 310 11.87 2.96 14.49
N LEU A 311 11.00 2.09 15.02
CA LEU A 311 11.21 0.63 15.00
C LEU A 311 11.04 0.01 13.61
N ASP A 312 10.20 0.62 12.77
CA ASP A 312 9.89 0.16 11.41
C ASP A 312 10.02 1.32 10.40
N PRO A 313 11.21 1.90 10.25
CA PRO A 313 11.41 3.13 9.48
C PRO A 313 11.12 2.95 7.99
N ASP A 314 11.36 1.75 7.46
CA ASP A 314 11.12 1.34 6.07
C ASP A 314 9.67 1.50 5.57
N ILE A 315 8.69 1.49 6.48
CA ILE A 315 7.26 1.67 6.16
C ILE A 315 6.57 2.77 6.94
N SER A 316 7.26 3.37 7.91
CA SER A 316 6.65 4.34 8.81
C SER A 316 7.23 5.73 8.61
N LEU A 317 8.41 5.83 7.99
CA LEU A 317 9.06 7.09 7.66
C LEU A 317 9.17 7.21 6.14
N ALA A 318 8.92 8.41 5.63
CA ALA A 318 9.19 8.75 4.24
C ALA A 318 9.68 10.18 4.15
N THR A 319 10.71 10.41 3.33
CA THR A 319 11.28 11.74 3.07
C THR A 319 10.48 12.53 2.02
N ARG A 320 9.44 11.92 1.45
CA ARG A 320 8.54 12.51 0.46
C ARG A 320 7.11 12.03 0.70
N ASN A 321 6.14 12.78 0.17
CA ASN A 321 4.75 12.37 0.21
C ASN A 321 4.57 11.06 -0.57
N LEU A 322 3.86 10.10 0.02
CA LEU A 322 3.55 8.83 -0.64
C LEU A 322 2.16 8.90 -1.23
N GLU A 323 2.06 8.57 -2.52
CA GLU A 323 0.79 8.49 -3.21
C GLU A 323 -0.05 7.34 -2.66
N LYS A 324 -1.37 7.57 -2.60
CA LYS A 324 -2.33 6.49 -2.33
C LYS A 324 -2.36 5.52 -3.51
N PRO A 325 -2.79 4.26 -3.30
CA PRO A 325 -3.02 3.35 -4.42
C PRO A 325 -4.08 3.92 -5.38
N ASP A 326 -3.96 3.57 -6.67
CA ASP A 326 -4.89 4.02 -7.71
C ASP A 326 -6.29 3.42 -7.51
N TYR A 327 -6.36 2.25 -6.89
CA TYR A 327 -7.61 1.54 -6.67
C TYR A 327 -7.70 1.07 -5.24
N TRP A 328 -8.79 1.43 -4.55
CA TRP A 328 -9.07 0.96 -3.21
C TRP A 328 -10.55 1.14 -2.83
N ILE A 329 -11.02 0.34 -1.90
CA ILE A 329 -12.32 0.49 -1.25
C ILE A 329 -12.15 1.43 -0.06
N GLU A 330 -12.97 2.47 0.05
CA GLU A 330 -12.95 3.38 1.19
C GLU A 330 -13.84 2.91 2.33
N MET A 331 -15.04 2.42 2.01
CA MET A 331 -15.96 1.85 3.00
C MET A 331 -17.03 0.97 2.34
N VAL A 332 -17.67 0.14 3.16
CA VAL A 332 -18.97 -0.46 2.87
C VAL A 332 -19.95 -0.24 4.01
N ALA A 333 -21.15 0.25 3.69
CA ALA A 333 -22.24 0.40 4.63
C ALA A 333 -23.39 -0.55 4.27
N PHE A 334 -23.88 -1.30 5.25
CA PHE A 334 -25.03 -2.19 5.07
C PHE A 334 -26.30 -1.47 5.52
N THR A 335 -27.14 -1.07 4.56
CA THR A 335 -28.28 -0.19 4.84
C THR A 335 -29.50 -0.95 5.35
N ASN A 336 -29.54 -2.28 5.19
CA ASN A 336 -30.62 -3.10 5.73
C ASN A 336 -30.39 -3.40 7.21
N SER A 337 -30.98 -2.62 8.12
CA SER A 337 -30.82 -2.78 9.56
C SER A 337 -31.21 -4.14 10.13
N PHE A 338 -31.97 -4.97 9.39
CA PHE A 338 -32.40 -6.29 9.85
C PHE A 338 -31.41 -7.41 9.53
N SER A 339 -30.43 -7.16 8.66
CA SER A 339 -29.45 -8.19 8.33
C SER A 339 -28.38 -8.34 9.41
N PHE A 340 -27.62 -9.43 9.32
CA PHE A 340 -26.54 -9.72 10.27
C PHE A 340 -25.49 -8.59 10.30
N MET A 341 -25.14 -8.01 9.15
CA MET A 341 -24.21 -6.87 9.07
C MET A 341 -24.90 -5.51 9.12
N GLY A 342 -26.24 -5.51 9.18
CA GLY A 342 -27.11 -4.37 9.01
C GLY A 342 -26.88 -3.24 10.00
N GLY A 343 -26.87 -2.00 9.50
CA GLY A 343 -26.72 -0.81 10.31
C GLY A 343 -25.27 -0.51 10.73
N ASN A 344 -24.29 -1.21 10.15
CA ASN A 344 -22.88 -0.91 10.33
C ASN A 344 -22.26 -0.34 9.06
N SER A 345 -21.31 0.57 9.26
CA SER A 345 -20.41 1.07 8.23
C SER A 345 -18.96 0.64 8.50
N TYR A 346 -18.40 -0.19 7.63
CA TYR A 346 -17.04 -0.73 7.73
C TYR A 346 -16.08 0.12 6.88
N PRO A 347 -15.20 0.92 7.50
CA PRO A 347 -14.17 1.65 6.76
C PRO A 347 -12.99 0.74 6.38
N PHE A 348 -12.25 1.11 5.34
CA PHE A 348 -10.99 0.45 4.98
C PHE A 348 -9.88 1.48 4.80
N SER A 349 -8.68 1.12 5.22
CA SER A 349 -7.47 1.85 4.90
C SER A 349 -7.10 1.68 3.43
N ALA A 350 -6.56 2.73 2.81
CA ALA A 350 -5.96 2.63 1.48
C ALA A 350 -4.70 1.74 1.47
N SER A 351 -4.04 1.53 2.62
CA SER A 351 -2.97 0.55 2.77
C SER A 351 -3.54 -0.77 3.31
N MET A 352 -3.28 -1.15 4.56
CA MET A 352 -3.74 -2.43 5.11
C MET A 352 -4.84 -2.26 6.15
N THR A 353 -5.94 -3.00 5.96
CA THR A 353 -6.98 -3.22 6.96
C THR A 353 -6.93 -4.64 7.47
N SER A 354 -6.91 -4.84 8.79
CA SER A 354 -7.05 -6.14 9.43
C SER A 354 -8.37 -6.23 10.18
N VAL A 355 -9.24 -7.14 9.75
CA VAL A 355 -10.51 -7.44 10.41
C VAL A 355 -10.33 -8.64 11.32
N ILE A 356 -10.49 -8.43 12.63
CA ILE A 356 -10.23 -9.41 13.69
C ILE A 356 -11.49 -9.63 14.53
N GLY A 357 -11.63 -10.80 15.14
CA GLY A 357 -12.82 -11.16 15.92
C GLY A 357 -12.99 -12.67 16.04
N ALA A 358 -13.80 -13.12 16.99
CA ALA A 358 -14.07 -14.53 17.23
C ALA A 358 -14.70 -15.25 16.02
N ARG A 359 -14.81 -16.59 16.07
CA ARG A 359 -15.55 -17.36 15.05
C ARG A 359 -17.02 -16.92 15.01
N GLY A 360 -17.62 -16.86 13.82
CA GLY A 360 -19.04 -16.48 13.64
C GLY A 360 -19.34 -14.97 13.66
N THR A 361 -18.34 -14.10 13.80
CA THR A 361 -18.52 -12.63 13.88
C THR A 361 -18.79 -11.91 12.56
N GLY A 362 -18.74 -12.63 11.43
CA GLY A 362 -18.98 -12.08 10.09
C GLY A 362 -17.76 -11.72 9.26
N LYS A 363 -16.54 -12.01 9.75
CA LYS A 363 -15.30 -11.61 9.06
C LYS A 363 -15.24 -12.11 7.61
N SER A 364 -15.40 -13.42 7.39
CA SER A 364 -15.38 -14.01 6.05
C SER A 364 -16.60 -13.59 5.23
N THR A 365 -17.77 -13.42 5.86
CA THR A 365 -18.99 -12.90 5.21
C THR A 365 -18.76 -11.51 4.61
N LEU A 366 -18.07 -10.60 5.32
CA LEU A 366 -17.74 -9.26 4.83
C LEU A 366 -16.93 -9.30 3.52
N ILE A 367 -15.84 -10.07 3.50
CA ILE A 367 -14.98 -10.19 2.32
C ILE A 367 -15.72 -10.87 1.16
N LYS A 368 -16.43 -11.96 1.43
CA LYS A 368 -17.20 -12.71 0.43
C LYS A 368 -18.32 -11.86 -0.19
N TYR A 369 -18.99 -11.05 0.63
CA TYR A 369 -20.01 -10.11 0.17
C TYR A 369 -19.41 -9.05 -0.76
N LEU A 370 -18.33 -8.38 -0.34
CA LEU A 370 -17.64 -7.38 -1.16
C LEU A 370 -17.19 -7.98 -2.50
N ARG A 371 -16.63 -9.18 -2.46
CA ARG A 371 -16.22 -9.90 -3.66
C ARG A 371 -17.40 -10.10 -4.61
N MET A 372 -18.49 -10.69 -4.13
CA MET A 372 -19.69 -10.95 -4.94
C MET A 372 -20.17 -9.66 -5.65
N VAL A 373 -20.26 -8.55 -4.93
CA VAL A 373 -20.76 -7.28 -5.48
C VAL A 373 -19.77 -6.66 -6.47
N LEU A 374 -18.46 -6.67 -6.15
CA LEU A 374 -17.44 -5.99 -6.98
C LEU A 374 -17.07 -6.80 -8.22
N THR A 375 -16.84 -8.11 -8.08
CA THR A 375 -16.50 -8.96 -9.22
C THR A 375 -17.72 -9.29 -10.07
N GLN A 376 -18.91 -9.29 -9.46
CA GLN A 376 -20.16 -9.82 -10.01
C GLN A 376 -20.07 -11.32 -10.34
N GLU A 377 -19.11 -12.04 -9.75
CA GLU A 377 -18.87 -13.45 -10.01
C GLU A 377 -19.31 -14.29 -8.81
N PHE A 378 -19.87 -15.46 -9.13
CA PHE A 378 -20.24 -16.51 -8.19
C PHE A 378 -19.76 -17.83 -8.79
N LYS A 379 -19.04 -18.67 -8.03
CA LYS A 379 -18.52 -19.93 -8.61
C LYS A 379 -19.60 -21.01 -8.60
N GLU A 380 -19.51 -21.94 -9.54
CA GLU A 380 -20.43 -23.09 -9.63
C GLU A 380 -20.31 -24.04 -8.43
N ASP A 381 -19.11 -24.13 -7.81
CA ASP A 381 -18.87 -24.90 -6.59
C ASP A 381 -19.38 -24.19 -5.32
N ASP A 382 -19.66 -22.88 -5.37
CA ASP A 382 -20.23 -22.17 -4.23
C ASP A 382 -21.68 -22.62 -4.08
N HIS A 383 -22.01 -23.25 -2.95
CA HIS A 383 -23.36 -23.76 -2.72
C HIS A 383 -24.37 -22.61 -2.83
N PHE A 384 -25.51 -22.82 -3.50
CA PHE A 384 -26.62 -21.85 -3.60
C PHE A 384 -26.99 -21.20 -2.25
N ASN A 385 -26.85 -21.94 -1.15
CA ASN A 385 -27.05 -21.46 0.21
C ASN A 385 -26.11 -20.32 0.61
N GLU A 386 -24.88 -20.30 0.10
CA GLU A 386 -23.91 -19.22 0.31
C GLU A 386 -24.34 -17.94 -0.41
N LEU A 387 -24.77 -18.03 -1.67
CA LEU A 387 -25.35 -16.89 -2.38
C LEU A 387 -26.54 -16.32 -1.61
N LEU A 388 -27.46 -17.18 -1.17
CA LEU A 388 -28.60 -16.77 -0.35
C LEU A 388 -28.15 -16.09 0.96
N HIS A 389 -27.12 -16.60 1.63
CA HIS A 389 -26.58 -15.99 2.85
C HIS A 389 -25.98 -14.60 2.60
N LEU A 390 -25.26 -14.41 1.49
CA LEU A 390 -24.70 -13.11 1.10
C LEU A 390 -25.80 -12.12 0.70
N MET A 391 -26.81 -12.57 -0.05
CA MET A 391 -27.94 -11.74 -0.46
C MET A 391 -28.83 -11.30 0.72
N ARG A 392 -28.92 -12.12 1.77
CA ARG A 392 -29.60 -11.77 3.03
C ARG A 392 -28.97 -10.59 3.77
N GLN A 393 -27.73 -10.21 3.43
CA GLN A 393 -27.13 -8.98 3.97
C GLN A 393 -27.87 -7.72 3.48
N GLY A 394 -28.63 -7.82 2.38
CA GLY A 394 -29.54 -6.80 1.90
C GLY A 394 -28.84 -5.74 1.04
N SER A 395 -29.33 -4.51 1.12
CA SER A 395 -28.79 -3.39 0.36
C SER A 395 -27.51 -2.83 1.01
N SER A 396 -26.57 -2.38 0.18
CA SER A 396 -25.30 -1.81 0.62
C SER A 396 -24.85 -0.63 -0.23
N LEU A 397 -24.03 0.22 0.37
CA LEU A 397 -23.33 1.34 -0.25
C LEU A 397 -21.82 1.09 -0.14
N ILE A 398 -21.13 0.99 -1.27
CA ILE A 398 -19.68 0.78 -1.33
C ILE A 398 -19.04 2.00 -1.97
N VAL A 399 -18.08 2.61 -1.29
CA VAL A 399 -17.31 3.72 -1.84
C VAL A 399 -15.99 3.20 -2.37
N LEU A 400 -15.72 3.52 -3.61
CA LEU A 400 -14.52 3.12 -4.34
C LEU A 400 -13.74 4.35 -4.77
N ASN A 401 -12.42 4.26 -4.74
CA ASN A 401 -11.54 5.18 -5.43
C ASN A 401 -10.92 4.46 -6.62
N LEU A 402 -11.04 5.03 -7.82
CA LEU A 402 -10.52 4.50 -9.07
C LEU A 402 -9.79 5.64 -9.79
N GLU A 403 -8.47 5.55 -9.91
CA GLU A 403 -7.60 6.53 -10.58
C GLU A 403 -7.87 7.98 -10.13
N ASN A 404 -7.92 8.20 -8.80
CA ASN A 404 -8.22 9.48 -8.13
C ASN A 404 -9.68 9.98 -8.24
N LYS A 405 -10.58 9.25 -8.90
CA LYS A 405 -12.01 9.53 -8.88
C LYS A 405 -12.73 8.69 -7.84
N ARG A 406 -13.71 9.27 -7.15
CA ARG A 406 -14.50 8.59 -6.12
C ARG A 406 -15.87 8.22 -6.69
N TYR A 407 -16.22 6.94 -6.56
CA TYR A 407 -17.50 6.41 -7.00
C TYR A 407 -18.24 5.79 -5.82
N LEU A 408 -19.56 5.89 -5.85
CA LEU A 408 -20.44 5.15 -4.97
C LEU A 408 -21.15 4.05 -5.77
N LEU A 409 -20.96 2.82 -5.33
CA LEU A 409 -21.67 1.64 -5.81
C LEU A 409 -22.77 1.28 -4.82
N LYS A 410 -24.02 1.52 -5.22
CA LYS A 410 -25.21 1.06 -4.51
C LYS A 410 -25.60 -0.32 -5.03
N PHE A 411 -25.67 -1.29 -4.13
CA PHE A 411 -26.21 -2.61 -4.44
C PHE A 411 -27.55 -2.78 -3.72
N GLU A 412 -28.59 -3.12 -4.46
CA GLU A 412 -29.93 -3.36 -3.93
C GLU A 412 -30.21 -4.86 -3.80
N GLY A 413 -29.57 -5.49 -2.81
CA GLY A 413 -29.93 -6.85 -2.41
C GLY A 413 -31.31 -6.88 -1.77
N LYS A 414 -32.29 -7.49 -2.44
CA LYS A 414 -33.63 -7.74 -1.88
C LYS A 414 -33.80 -9.23 -1.60
N TYR A 415 -34.38 -9.55 -0.44
CA TYR A 415 -34.86 -10.89 -0.10
C TYR A 415 -36.34 -10.79 0.29
N SER A 416 -37.23 -11.27 -0.58
CA SER A 416 -38.66 -11.40 -0.29
C SER A 416 -39.15 -12.74 -0.84
N HIS A 417 -39.93 -13.48 -0.05
CA HIS A 417 -40.59 -14.71 -0.52
C HIS A 417 -41.69 -14.42 -1.56
N ASN A 418 -42.22 -13.18 -1.63
CA ASN A 418 -43.45 -12.84 -2.37
C ASN A 418 -43.35 -11.65 -3.33
N GLU A 419 -42.20 -10.98 -3.45
CA GLU A 419 -42.02 -9.86 -4.39
C GLU A 419 -40.81 -10.09 -5.31
N ILE A 420 -40.99 -9.70 -6.58
CA ILE A 420 -40.08 -9.87 -7.71
C ILE A 420 -38.70 -9.27 -7.38
N GLY A 421 -37.76 -10.14 -7.04
CA GLY A 421 -36.34 -9.84 -6.76
C GLY A 421 -35.65 -11.09 -6.22
N ILE A 422 -34.71 -11.66 -6.98
CA ILE A 422 -34.18 -13.05 -6.90
C ILE A 422 -35.16 -14.12 -7.38
N GLY A 423 -36.47 -13.90 -7.24
CA GLY A 423 -37.52 -14.72 -7.85
C GLY A 423 -37.22 -15.06 -9.33
N GLU A 424 -36.74 -14.13 -10.16
CA GLU A 424 -36.35 -14.42 -11.57
C GLU A 424 -35.02 -15.16 -11.74
N ILE A 425 -34.06 -15.00 -10.81
CA ILE A 425 -32.79 -15.74 -10.81
C ILE A 425 -33.06 -17.22 -10.50
N VAL A 426 -34.08 -17.46 -9.65
CA VAL A 426 -34.49 -18.76 -9.13
C VAL A 426 -35.66 -19.38 -9.91
N SER A 427 -36.58 -18.61 -10.49
CA SER A 427 -37.78 -19.11 -11.21
C SER A 427 -37.47 -19.51 -12.64
N ASN A 428 -36.41 -18.96 -13.24
CA ASN A 428 -35.85 -19.53 -14.47
C ASN A 428 -35.05 -20.82 -14.21
N SER A 429 -34.83 -21.18 -12.95
CA SER A 429 -34.00 -22.33 -12.55
C SER A 429 -34.71 -23.37 -11.68
N THR A 430 -35.90 -23.08 -11.19
CA THR A 430 -36.73 -24.04 -10.45
C THR A 430 -38.16 -24.01 -10.97
N MET A 431 -38.59 -25.16 -11.50
CA MET A 431 -39.98 -25.60 -11.67
C MET A 431 -40.74 -25.15 -12.93
N ASP A 432 -40.31 -25.60 -14.12
CA ASP A 432 -41.27 -25.95 -15.20
C ASP A 432 -41.67 -27.43 -15.04
N TYR A 433 -42.59 -27.72 -14.11
CA TYR A 433 -43.10 -29.09 -13.89
C TYR A 433 -43.76 -29.71 -15.12
N ARG A 434 -44.08 -28.89 -16.14
CA ARG A 434 -44.69 -29.36 -17.38
C ARG A 434 -43.67 -29.94 -18.36
N LYS A 435 -42.35 -29.76 -18.14
CA LYS A 435 -41.30 -30.16 -19.11
C LYS A 435 -40.17 -31.05 -18.58
N GLY A 436 -40.17 -31.43 -17.30
CA GLY A 436 -39.26 -32.48 -16.79
C GLY A 436 -37.76 -32.21 -16.99
N ARG A 437 -37.31 -30.94 -17.08
CA ARG A 437 -35.89 -30.58 -17.17
C ARG A 437 -35.47 -29.75 -15.96
N SER A 438 -34.51 -30.26 -15.19
CA SER A 438 -33.76 -29.49 -14.20
C SER A 438 -32.81 -28.55 -14.94
N SER A 439 -33.07 -27.25 -14.96
CA SER A 439 -32.17 -26.25 -15.52
C SER A 439 -31.15 -25.81 -14.47
N VAL A 440 -29.90 -26.18 -14.67
CA VAL A 440 -28.75 -25.69 -13.88
C VAL A 440 -28.60 -24.18 -14.14
N VAL A 441 -28.57 -23.36 -13.08
CA VAL A 441 -28.28 -21.92 -13.19
C VAL A 441 -26.84 -21.76 -13.71
N SER A 442 -26.65 -21.05 -14.82
CA SER A 442 -25.29 -20.74 -15.27
C SER A 442 -24.69 -19.60 -14.44
N ALA A 443 -23.38 -19.63 -14.17
CA ALA A 443 -22.68 -18.54 -13.49
C ALA A 443 -22.86 -17.17 -14.18
N GLU A 444 -23.07 -17.17 -15.50
CA GLU A 444 -23.28 -15.96 -16.30
C GLU A 444 -24.66 -15.33 -16.05
N ASP A 445 -25.70 -16.12 -15.75
CA ASP A 445 -27.03 -15.61 -15.41
C ASP A 445 -27.03 -14.93 -14.05
N VAL A 446 -26.33 -15.52 -13.07
CA VAL A 446 -26.13 -14.91 -11.75
C VAL A 446 -25.39 -13.58 -11.88
N LYS A 447 -24.32 -13.54 -12.69
CA LYS A 447 -23.54 -12.33 -12.96
C LYS A 447 -24.38 -11.20 -13.56
N LYS A 448 -25.20 -11.52 -14.57
CA LYS A 448 -26.13 -10.55 -15.17
C LYS A 448 -27.14 -10.04 -14.15
N ALA A 449 -27.65 -10.92 -13.29
CA ALA A 449 -28.63 -10.55 -12.29
C ALA A 449 -28.05 -9.65 -11.20
N ILE A 450 -26.84 -9.93 -10.70
CA ILE A 450 -26.13 -9.07 -9.74
C ILE A 450 -25.92 -7.68 -10.37
N ARG A 451 -25.45 -7.61 -11.62
CA ARG A 451 -25.23 -6.35 -12.35
C ARG A 451 -26.48 -5.48 -12.47
N ARG A 452 -27.66 -6.07 -12.65
CA ARG A 452 -28.93 -5.33 -12.73
C ARG A 452 -29.28 -4.61 -11.44
N HIS A 453 -28.83 -5.12 -10.29
CA HIS A 453 -29.08 -4.56 -8.97
C HIS A 453 -27.99 -3.59 -8.49
N ILE A 454 -27.00 -3.29 -9.35
CA ILE A 454 -25.97 -2.31 -9.06
C ILE A 454 -26.31 -0.98 -9.74
N THR A 455 -26.27 0.10 -8.97
CA THR A 455 -26.29 1.48 -9.45
C THR A 455 -24.99 2.17 -9.05
N LEU A 456 -24.36 2.86 -10.00
CA LEU A 456 -23.12 3.60 -9.79
C LEU A 456 -23.39 5.11 -9.80
N PHE A 457 -22.72 5.85 -8.94
CA PHE A 457 -22.76 7.32 -8.88
C PHE A 457 -21.32 7.85 -8.87
N ASP A 458 -21.05 8.92 -9.61
CA ASP A 458 -19.79 9.67 -9.49
C ASP A 458 -19.95 10.67 -8.33
N LEU A 459 -19.06 10.62 -7.34
CA LEU A 459 -19.13 11.51 -6.17
C LEU A 459 -18.56 12.91 -6.44
N THR A 460 -18.00 13.16 -7.62
CA THR A 460 -17.54 14.49 -8.05
C THR A 460 -18.65 15.29 -8.73
N GLU A 461 -19.70 14.63 -9.22
CA GLU A 461 -20.81 15.27 -9.93
C GLU A 461 -22.05 15.40 -9.03
N LEU A 462 -22.32 16.63 -8.57
CA LEU A 462 -23.49 16.97 -7.77
C LEU A 462 -24.45 17.86 -8.56
N VAL A 463 -25.74 17.52 -8.55
CA VAL A 463 -26.81 18.37 -9.08
C VAL A 463 -27.84 18.57 -7.97
N ASN A 464 -28.10 19.82 -7.56
CA ASN A 464 -29.06 20.16 -6.51
C ASN A 464 -28.88 19.30 -5.23
N SER A 465 -27.64 19.15 -4.76
CA SER A 465 -27.27 18.34 -3.58
C SER A 465 -27.64 16.85 -3.67
N SER A 466 -27.84 16.34 -4.89
CA SER A 466 -28.15 14.94 -5.18
C SER A 466 -27.13 14.34 -6.14
N LEU A 467 -26.82 13.06 -5.93
CA LEU A 467 -25.89 12.33 -6.76
C LEU A 467 -26.59 11.80 -8.02
N GLN A 468 -25.96 12.00 -9.17
CA GLN A 468 -26.45 11.50 -10.47
C GLN A 468 -25.90 10.09 -10.75
N PRO A 469 -26.73 9.15 -11.21
CA PRO A 469 -26.26 7.82 -11.55
C PRO A 469 -25.52 7.81 -12.89
N VAL A 470 -24.43 7.05 -12.96
CA VAL A 470 -23.72 6.72 -14.21
C VAL A 470 -24.59 5.77 -15.04
N ARG A 471 -24.80 6.06 -16.33
CA ARG A 471 -25.76 5.35 -17.21
C ARG A 471 -25.10 4.71 -18.44
N GLY A 472 -25.86 3.84 -19.10
CA GLY A 472 -25.56 3.32 -20.44
C GLY A 472 -24.22 2.58 -20.58
N VAL A 473 -23.50 2.92 -21.64
CA VAL A 473 -22.21 2.29 -22.01
C VAL A 473 -21.14 2.55 -20.95
N GLU A 474 -21.13 3.74 -20.36
CA GLU A 474 -20.15 4.12 -19.34
C GLU A 474 -20.31 3.28 -18.07
N LYS A 475 -21.54 3.11 -17.57
CA LYS A 475 -21.84 2.20 -16.44
C LYS A 475 -21.31 0.79 -16.73
N SER A 476 -21.58 0.28 -17.93
CA SER A 476 -21.18 -1.08 -18.33
C SER A 476 -19.66 -1.22 -18.41
N ARG A 477 -18.96 -0.21 -18.93
CA ARG A 477 -17.50 -0.13 -18.97
C ARG A 477 -16.90 -0.07 -17.58
N LEU A 478 -17.44 0.77 -16.69
CA LEU A 478 -16.95 0.94 -15.33
C LEU A 478 -17.16 -0.33 -14.48
N LEU A 479 -18.32 -0.99 -14.57
CA LEU A 479 -18.56 -2.26 -13.89
C LEU A 479 -17.65 -3.38 -14.39
N LYS A 480 -17.34 -3.40 -15.70
CA LYS A 480 -16.34 -4.32 -16.26
C LYS A 480 -14.94 -4.01 -15.71
N ASN A 481 -14.58 -2.73 -15.61
CA ASN A 481 -13.30 -2.32 -15.04
C ASN A 481 -13.19 -2.70 -13.56
N ILE A 482 -14.19 -2.36 -12.74
CA ILE A 482 -14.27 -2.76 -11.33
C ILE A 482 -14.16 -4.29 -11.20
N SER A 483 -14.92 -5.05 -12.00
CA SER A 483 -14.82 -6.51 -12.01
C SER A 483 -13.40 -6.98 -12.30
N ASN A 484 -12.72 -6.41 -13.30
CA ASN A 484 -11.34 -6.76 -13.64
C ASN A 484 -10.34 -6.42 -12.53
N ILE A 485 -10.42 -5.22 -11.94
CA ILE A 485 -9.53 -4.75 -10.86
C ILE A 485 -9.66 -5.66 -9.63
N PHE A 486 -10.90 -5.98 -9.25
CA PHE A 486 -11.21 -6.72 -8.04
C PHE A 486 -11.32 -8.25 -8.26
N ARG A 487 -11.06 -8.75 -9.48
CA ARG A 487 -11.04 -10.21 -9.77
C ARG A 487 -9.99 -10.96 -8.95
N GLN A 488 -8.98 -10.26 -8.45
CA GLN A 488 -7.96 -10.82 -7.57
C GLN A 488 -8.36 -10.92 -6.10
N MET A 489 -9.64 -10.66 -5.78
CA MET A 489 -10.24 -11.02 -4.50
C MET A 489 -10.35 -12.56 -4.40
N TYR A 490 -9.23 -13.23 -4.16
CA TYR A 490 -9.18 -14.67 -3.95
C TYR A 490 -9.39 -15.00 -2.48
N THR A 491 -10.22 -16.01 -2.19
CA THR A 491 -10.05 -16.80 -0.96
C THR A 491 -8.88 -17.75 -1.19
N LEU A 492 -7.99 -17.93 -0.22
CA LEU A 492 -6.75 -18.70 -0.41
C LEU A 492 -6.98 -20.14 -0.88
N ASN A 493 -8.12 -20.72 -0.53
CA ASN A 493 -8.60 -22.02 -1.01
C ASN A 493 -8.59 -22.10 -2.55
N GLN A 494 -8.87 -20.99 -3.22
CA GLN A 494 -8.98 -20.91 -4.68
C GLN A 494 -7.63 -20.75 -5.39
N LEU A 495 -6.56 -20.54 -4.64
CA LEU A 495 -5.19 -20.42 -5.13
C LEU A 495 -4.43 -21.75 -5.14
N SER A 496 -5.05 -22.81 -4.62
CA SER A 496 -4.50 -24.16 -4.58
C SER A 496 -4.45 -24.87 -5.95
N SER A 497 -5.08 -24.31 -6.99
CA SER A 497 -5.08 -24.91 -8.33
C SER A 497 -4.05 -24.25 -9.25
N GLU A 498 -3.32 -25.06 -10.03
CA GLU A 498 -2.31 -24.56 -10.97
C GLU A 498 -2.94 -23.64 -12.04
N ASN A 499 -4.15 -23.98 -12.48
CA ASN A 499 -4.94 -23.16 -13.41
C ASN A 499 -5.28 -21.77 -12.84
N SER A 500 -5.48 -21.65 -11.53
CA SER A 500 -5.75 -20.35 -10.89
C SER A 500 -4.49 -19.48 -10.87
N VAL A 501 -3.35 -20.06 -10.55
CA VAL A 501 -2.04 -19.38 -10.56
C VAL A 501 -1.67 -18.94 -11.99
N ARG A 502 -1.90 -19.81 -12.97
CA ARG A 502 -1.75 -19.52 -14.40
C ARG A 502 -2.64 -18.36 -14.86
N LYS A 503 -3.93 -18.35 -14.47
CA LYS A 503 -4.86 -17.24 -14.77
C LYS A 503 -4.44 -15.91 -14.15
N ILE A 504 -3.84 -15.93 -12.96
CA ILE A 504 -3.31 -14.71 -12.32
C ILE A 504 -2.17 -14.15 -13.13
N LEU A 505 -1.21 -14.99 -13.53
CA LEU A 505 -0.12 -14.60 -14.40
C LEU A 505 -0.65 -13.97 -15.70
N LEU A 506 -1.60 -14.63 -16.38
CA LEU A 506 -2.25 -14.11 -17.59
C LEU A 506 -2.85 -12.71 -17.39
N ASN A 507 -3.73 -12.55 -16.40
CA ASN A 507 -4.40 -11.27 -16.14
C ASN A 507 -3.41 -10.13 -15.83
N GLN A 508 -2.24 -10.45 -15.27
CA GLN A 508 -1.20 -9.45 -14.97
C GLN A 508 -0.34 -9.12 -16.18
N MET A 509 -0.13 -10.10 -17.04
CA MET A 509 0.66 -9.99 -18.25
C MET A 509 -0.10 -9.32 -19.41
N GLU A 510 -1.44 -9.38 -19.41
CA GLU A 510 -2.31 -8.74 -20.42
C GLU A 510 -2.25 -7.19 -20.41
N ASN A 511 -1.59 -6.56 -19.43
CA ASN A 511 -1.56 -5.10 -19.25
C ASN A 511 -0.42 -4.34 -19.98
N LYS A 512 0.08 -4.86 -21.13
CA LYS A 512 0.69 -4.14 -22.30
C LYS A 512 1.44 -5.16 -23.19
N PRO A 513 1.41 -5.08 -24.54
CA PRO A 513 1.43 -3.84 -25.33
C PRO A 513 0.35 -3.72 -26.43
N ASN A 514 -0.09 -2.47 -26.65
CA ASN A 514 -0.62 -2.02 -27.94
C ASN A 514 0.46 -2.24 -29.01
N LEU A 515 0.30 -3.25 -29.87
CA LEU A 515 1.16 -3.45 -31.03
C LEU A 515 0.42 -3.00 -32.30
N VAL A 516 0.83 -1.81 -32.77
CA VAL A 516 0.96 -1.36 -34.16
C VAL A 516 -0.32 -0.95 -34.93
N SER A 517 -0.28 0.29 -35.43
CA SER A 517 -1.19 0.89 -36.41
C SER A 517 -1.10 0.21 -37.78
N ALA A 518 -2.24 -0.24 -38.31
CA ALA A 518 -2.36 -0.88 -39.62
C ALA A 518 -1.91 0.04 -40.77
N HIS A 519 -1.06 -0.47 -41.67
CA HIS A 519 -0.83 0.07 -43.02
C HIS A 519 -0.97 -1.04 -44.06
N THR A 520 -1.50 -0.68 -45.23
CA THR A 520 -1.96 -1.51 -46.35
C THR A 520 -0.81 -2.04 -47.20
N LEU A 521 -0.73 -3.36 -47.47
CA LEU A 521 0.17 -3.96 -48.48
C LEU A 521 -0.51 -5.15 -49.21
N LYS A 522 0.05 -5.58 -50.36
CA LYS A 522 -0.48 -6.55 -51.36
C LYS A 522 0.50 -7.70 -51.68
N ASN A 523 -0.05 -8.88 -51.99
CA ASN A 523 0.41 -10.14 -52.61
C ASN A 523 1.79 -10.80 -52.27
N ARG A 524 2.69 -10.17 -51.51
CA ARG A 524 3.82 -10.84 -50.79
C ARG A 524 3.38 -11.35 -49.39
N GLU A 525 2.08 -11.42 -49.19
CA GLU A 525 1.43 -11.16 -47.90
C GLU A 525 1.42 -12.31 -46.91
N PHE A 526 1.54 -13.56 -47.33
CA PHE A 526 1.50 -14.68 -46.38
C PHE A 526 2.83 -14.86 -45.64
N ALA A 527 3.96 -14.82 -46.37
CA ALA A 527 5.29 -14.89 -45.76
C ALA A 527 5.57 -13.67 -44.88
N GLU A 528 5.18 -12.45 -45.30
CA GLU A 528 5.30 -11.24 -44.47
C GLU A 528 4.33 -11.23 -43.28
N ALA A 529 3.12 -11.80 -43.41
CA ALA A 529 2.20 -11.94 -42.29
C ALA A 529 2.65 -13.01 -41.30
N LEU A 530 3.18 -14.14 -41.78
CA LEU A 530 3.85 -15.15 -40.97
C LEU A 530 5.06 -14.55 -40.28
N GLU A 531 5.94 -13.84 -41.00
CA GLU A 531 7.10 -13.17 -40.42
C GLU A 531 6.68 -12.12 -39.37
N LYS A 532 5.59 -11.38 -39.60
CA LYS A 532 5.01 -10.48 -38.59
C LYS A 532 4.43 -11.24 -37.39
N MET A 533 3.75 -12.37 -37.59
CA MET A 533 3.26 -13.22 -36.51
C MET A 533 4.42 -13.84 -35.72
N THR A 534 5.44 -14.36 -36.39
CA THR A 534 6.69 -14.88 -35.82
C THR A 534 7.42 -13.80 -35.03
N ARG A 535 7.59 -12.58 -35.58
CA ARG A 535 8.17 -11.45 -34.86
C ARG A 535 7.31 -11.02 -33.67
N SER A 536 5.99 -11.11 -33.77
CA SER A 536 5.07 -10.78 -32.68
C SER A 536 5.14 -11.84 -31.58
N TYR A 537 5.22 -13.12 -31.94
CA TYR A 537 5.44 -14.22 -31.02
C TYR A 537 6.79 -14.10 -30.32
N GLU A 538 7.89 -13.87 -31.04
CA GLU A 538 9.21 -13.70 -30.44
C GLU A 538 9.27 -12.46 -29.53
N LYS A 539 8.52 -11.40 -29.84
CA LYS A 539 8.36 -10.24 -28.94
C LYS A 539 7.57 -10.61 -27.67
N VAL A 540 6.46 -11.33 -27.79
CA VAL A 540 5.63 -11.76 -26.66
C VAL A 540 6.43 -12.74 -25.78
N LYS A 541 7.10 -13.72 -26.39
CA LYS A 541 7.96 -14.70 -25.73
C LYS A 541 9.15 -14.04 -25.04
N SER A 542 9.86 -13.12 -25.69
CA SER A 542 11.00 -12.41 -25.08
C SER A 542 10.56 -11.53 -23.92
N PHE A 543 9.45 -10.80 -24.06
CA PHE A 543 8.81 -10.08 -22.96
C PHE A 543 8.50 -11.01 -21.77
N TYR A 544 7.97 -12.20 -22.04
CA TYR A 544 7.69 -13.17 -21.00
C TYR A 544 8.92 -13.71 -20.31
N LEU A 545 9.95 -14.07 -21.06
CA LEU A 545 11.20 -14.57 -20.49
C LEU A 545 11.88 -13.50 -19.62
N GLU A 546 11.87 -12.24 -20.08
CA GLU A 546 12.36 -11.10 -19.29
C GLU A 546 11.54 -10.90 -18.02
N PHE A 547 10.20 -10.94 -18.11
CA PHE A 547 9.30 -10.82 -16.97
C PHE A 547 9.52 -11.93 -15.93
N LEU A 548 9.62 -13.19 -16.39
CA LEU A 548 9.88 -14.34 -15.52
C LEU A 548 11.26 -14.24 -14.87
N SER A 549 12.29 -13.84 -15.63
CA SER A 549 13.64 -13.64 -15.08
C SER A 549 13.66 -12.57 -13.99
N ASN A 550 12.95 -11.46 -14.19
CA ASN A 550 12.78 -10.41 -13.19
C ASN A 550 12.04 -10.92 -11.94
N LEU A 551 11.05 -11.80 -12.09
CA LEU A 551 10.37 -12.43 -10.95
C LEU A 551 11.28 -13.36 -10.16
N GLU A 552 12.09 -14.19 -10.83
CA GLU A 552 13.07 -15.08 -10.18
C GLU A 552 14.12 -14.29 -9.41
N ALA A 553 14.65 -13.22 -10.00
CA ALA A 553 15.64 -12.35 -9.36
C ALA A 553 15.09 -11.72 -8.05
N ASN A 554 13.79 -11.45 -8.00
CA ASN A 554 13.11 -10.89 -6.84
C ASN A 554 12.49 -11.95 -5.91
N ASN A 555 12.58 -13.24 -6.24
CA ASN A 555 12.00 -14.32 -5.45
C ASN A 555 12.81 -15.61 -5.56
N SER A 556 13.80 -15.75 -4.67
CA SER A 556 14.71 -16.91 -4.60
C SER A 556 14.02 -18.26 -4.37
N ASP A 557 12.76 -18.25 -3.94
CA ASP A 557 12.00 -19.47 -3.65
C ASP A 557 11.25 -20.03 -4.86
N MET A 558 11.30 -19.34 -6.00
CA MET A 558 10.59 -19.72 -7.22
C MET A 558 11.53 -19.84 -8.41
N LYS A 559 11.24 -20.83 -9.25
CA LYS A 559 11.88 -21.00 -10.55
C LYS A 559 10.80 -21.31 -11.59
N PHE A 560 10.84 -20.61 -12.71
CA PHE A 560 9.96 -20.79 -13.85
C PHE A 560 10.73 -21.48 -14.97
N THR A 561 10.17 -22.55 -15.51
CA THR A 561 10.76 -23.28 -16.63
C THR A 561 9.68 -23.54 -17.67
N LEU A 562 9.96 -23.27 -18.94
CA LEU A 562 9.10 -23.74 -20.02
C LEU A 562 9.34 -25.24 -20.22
N LYS A 563 8.27 -26.02 -20.41
CA LYS A 563 8.41 -27.41 -20.88
C LYS A 563 9.19 -27.40 -22.19
N GLU A 564 10.26 -28.19 -22.25
CA GLU A 564 10.99 -28.42 -23.50
C GLU A 564 10.08 -29.19 -24.46
N SER A 565 9.54 -28.49 -25.46
CA SER A 565 9.06 -29.11 -26.69
C SER A 565 10.05 -28.69 -27.78
N TYR A 566 10.95 -29.61 -28.16
CA TYR A 566 11.93 -29.52 -29.26
C TYR A 566 12.18 -28.09 -29.79
N THR A 567 13.11 -27.37 -29.16
CA THR A 567 13.76 -26.22 -29.82
C THR A 567 14.67 -26.77 -30.91
N ALA A 568 14.11 -27.03 -32.10
CA ALA A 568 14.93 -27.22 -33.29
C ALA A 568 15.68 -25.91 -33.57
N HIS A 569 17.00 -26.00 -33.70
CA HIS A 569 17.84 -24.87 -34.11
C HIS A 569 17.40 -24.37 -35.49
N PHE A 570 17.25 -23.06 -35.62
CA PHE A 570 16.82 -22.38 -36.83
C PHE A 570 18.03 -21.83 -37.58
N GLU A 571 18.43 -22.50 -38.66
CA GLU A 571 19.13 -21.84 -39.76
C GLU A 571 18.11 -21.49 -40.83
N PHE A 572 17.97 -20.19 -41.11
CA PHE A 572 17.19 -19.69 -42.24
C PHE A 572 17.98 -19.96 -43.53
N ASP A 573 17.86 -21.18 -44.06
CA ASP A 573 18.16 -21.42 -45.47
C ASP A 573 16.85 -21.35 -46.27
N SER A 574 17.00 -20.89 -47.51
CA SER A 574 16.08 -20.45 -48.56
C SER A 574 14.85 -21.32 -48.91
N GLN A 575 14.51 -22.32 -48.11
CA GLN A 575 13.30 -23.12 -48.23
C GLN A 575 12.38 -22.88 -47.03
N PHE A 576 11.34 -22.07 -47.22
CA PHE A 576 10.34 -21.73 -46.20
C PHE A 576 9.65 -22.99 -45.63
N LYS A 577 10.11 -23.47 -44.47
CA LYS A 577 9.35 -24.38 -43.60
C LYS A 577 8.81 -23.57 -42.43
N VAL A 578 7.49 -23.55 -42.27
CA VAL A 578 6.85 -22.99 -41.07
C VAL A 578 7.20 -23.92 -39.90
N PRO A 579 7.82 -23.44 -38.82
CA PRO A 579 8.21 -24.32 -37.72
C PRO A 579 6.98 -24.95 -37.04
N ASP A 580 7.09 -26.21 -36.62
CA ASP A 580 6.02 -27.01 -35.97
C ASP A 580 5.17 -26.25 -34.93
N PRO A 581 5.73 -25.47 -33.97
CA PRO A 581 4.91 -24.73 -33.01
C PRO A 581 4.00 -23.66 -33.65
N TYR A 582 4.38 -23.10 -34.81
CA TYR A 582 3.53 -22.17 -35.55
C TYR A 582 2.49 -22.91 -36.40
N MET A 583 2.78 -24.13 -36.85
CA MET A 583 1.81 -24.97 -37.55
C MET A 583 0.70 -25.44 -36.63
N ASP A 584 1.03 -25.88 -35.41
CA ASP A 584 0.03 -26.25 -34.41
C ASP A 584 -0.87 -25.07 -34.02
N LEU A 585 -0.31 -23.86 -33.92
CA LEU A 585 -1.06 -22.63 -33.68
C LEU A 585 -2.00 -22.28 -34.84
N ILE A 586 -1.52 -22.40 -36.08
CA ILE A 586 -2.33 -22.18 -37.28
C ILE A 586 -3.47 -23.20 -37.33
N LEU A 587 -3.18 -24.47 -37.03
CA LEU A 587 -4.18 -25.55 -37.00
C LEU A 587 -5.21 -25.35 -35.88
N SER A 588 -4.81 -24.94 -34.67
CA SER A 588 -5.74 -24.67 -33.56
C SER A 588 -6.62 -23.43 -33.82
N PHE A 589 -6.06 -22.41 -34.49
CA PHE A 589 -6.80 -21.24 -34.93
C PHE A 589 -7.81 -21.59 -36.03
N LEU A 590 -7.47 -22.51 -36.93
CA LEU A 590 -8.38 -23.01 -37.96
C LEU A 590 -9.49 -23.91 -37.37
N ASP A 591 -9.17 -24.72 -36.36
CA ASP A 591 -10.15 -25.57 -35.64
C ASP A 591 -11.14 -24.76 -34.78
N THR A 592 -10.70 -23.67 -34.13
CA THR A 592 -11.57 -22.81 -33.31
C THR A 592 -12.52 -21.91 -34.10
N VAL A 593 -12.33 -21.83 -35.41
CA VAL A 593 -13.20 -21.09 -36.33
C VAL A 593 -14.02 -22.13 -37.07
N ASP A 594 -15.11 -22.60 -36.46
CA ASP A 594 -16.10 -23.58 -36.97
C ASP A 594 -16.20 -23.62 -38.51
N TRP A 595 -15.21 -24.26 -39.15
CA TRP A 595 -14.94 -24.12 -40.58
C TRP A 595 -16.00 -24.85 -41.40
N HIS A 596 -16.70 -25.78 -40.73
CA HIS A 596 -17.93 -26.40 -41.17
C HIS A 596 -19.03 -25.40 -41.56
N ARG A 597 -19.12 -24.22 -40.93
CA ARG A 597 -20.10 -23.19 -41.34
C ARG A 597 -19.70 -22.40 -42.59
N PHE A 598 -18.40 -22.25 -42.86
CA PHE A 598 -17.93 -21.68 -44.13
C PHE A 598 -18.10 -22.70 -45.28
N TYR A 599 -18.02 -23.99 -44.94
CA TYR A 599 -18.17 -25.15 -45.83
C TYR A 599 -19.60 -25.31 -46.40
N GLN A 600 -20.64 -24.97 -45.64
CA GLN A 600 -22.03 -25.13 -46.10
C GLN A 600 -22.43 -24.18 -47.26
N CYS A 601 -21.54 -23.28 -47.69
CA CYS A 601 -21.80 -22.39 -48.82
C CYS A 601 -21.16 -22.79 -50.15
N ASN A 602 -20.36 -23.87 -50.27
CA ASN A 602 -19.80 -24.28 -51.56
C ASN A 602 -19.55 -25.80 -51.67
N ASP A 603 -20.41 -26.41 -52.49
CA ASP A 603 -20.37 -27.69 -53.24
C ASP A 603 -19.35 -28.81 -52.90
N ASP A 604 -19.88 -30.03 -52.87
CA ASP A 604 -19.38 -31.27 -52.26
C ASP A 604 -18.21 -32.01 -52.98
N SER A 605 -17.41 -31.35 -53.83
CA SER A 605 -16.43 -32.05 -54.69
C SER A 605 -14.93 -31.80 -54.42
N LYS A 606 -14.54 -31.08 -53.37
CA LYS A 606 -13.12 -30.69 -53.14
C LYS A 606 -12.52 -31.05 -51.78
N ASN A 607 -12.92 -32.18 -51.21
CA ASN A 607 -12.40 -32.69 -49.93
C ASN A 607 -10.91 -33.14 -49.92
N ASN A 608 -10.11 -32.85 -50.95
CA ASN A 608 -8.74 -33.38 -51.06
C ASN A 608 -7.63 -32.33 -51.05
N LEU A 609 -7.89 -31.05 -51.31
CA LEU A 609 -6.81 -30.10 -51.62
C LEU A 609 -6.09 -29.52 -50.40
N VAL A 610 -6.79 -29.28 -49.29
CA VAL A 610 -6.19 -28.61 -48.11
C VAL A 610 -5.51 -29.63 -47.19
N THR A 611 -6.10 -30.81 -47.02
CA THR A 611 -5.47 -31.93 -46.31
C THR A 611 -4.26 -32.48 -47.07
N GLN A 612 -4.26 -32.45 -48.40
CA GLN A 612 -3.05 -32.72 -49.19
C GLN A 612 -2.03 -31.59 -49.06
N TRP A 613 -2.45 -30.32 -49.03
CA TRP A 613 -1.53 -29.17 -48.90
C TRP A 613 -0.78 -29.14 -47.57
N VAL A 614 -1.42 -29.54 -46.47
CA VAL A 614 -0.79 -29.63 -45.13
C VAL A 614 0.08 -30.90 -45.00
N ASN A 615 -0.29 -32.01 -45.65
CA ASN A 615 0.46 -33.28 -45.56
C ASN A 615 1.60 -33.44 -46.58
N SER A 616 1.60 -32.71 -47.70
CA SER A 616 2.64 -32.82 -48.73
C SER A 616 3.82 -31.87 -48.46
N ASN A 617 4.72 -32.30 -47.57
CA ASN A 617 6.06 -31.76 -47.43
C ASN A 617 6.95 -32.10 -48.66
N ALA A 618 6.68 -31.47 -49.81
CA ALA A 618 7.57 -31.51 -50.99
C ALA A 618 7.41 -30.23 -51.82
N TYR A 619 8.20 -29.20 -51.51
CA TYR A 619 8.04 -27.86 -52.08
C TYR A 619 8.76 -27.62 -53.43
N ASP A 620 9.48 -28.61 -53.98
CA ASP A 620 10.30 -28.38 -55.18
C ASP A 620 9.65 -28.81 -56.52
N GLU A 621 8.65 -29.70 -56.54
CA GLU A 621 8.08 -30.20 -57.82
C GLU A 621 6.85 -29.44 -58.33
N LEU A 622 6.21 -28.61 -57.50
CA LEU A 622 4.98 -27.88 -57.87
C LEU A 622 5.20 -26.49 -58.48
N TRP A 623 6.43 -25.96 -58.43
CA TRP A 623 6.77 -24.66 -59.03
C TRP A 623 7.04 -24.76 -60.53
N ILE A 624 7.38 -25.95 -61.05
CA ILE A 624 7.75 -26.14 -62.46
C ILE A 624 6.54 -26.46 -63.34
N SER A 625 5.41 -26.91 -62.77
CA SER A 625 4.20 -27.23 -63.56
C SER A 625 3.19 -26.07 -63.72
N THR A 626 3.39 -24.92 -63.06
CA THR A 626 2.44 -23.79 -63.09
C THR A 626 2.47 -22.90 -64.33
N ASN A 627 3.21 -23.28 -65.38
CA ASN A 627 3.20 -22.55 -66.65
C ASN A 627 2.16 -23.04 -67.68
N LYS A 628 1.21 -23.90 -67.30
CA LYS A 628 0.07 -24.22 -68.17
C LYS A 628 -1.27 -24.28 -67.42
N THR A 629 -2.12 -23.32 -67.80
CA THR A 629 -3.58 -23.41 -67.95
C THR A 629 -4.40 -23.93 -66.77
N ASP A 630 -4.88 -23.00 -65.93
CA ASP A 630 -6.32 -22.84 -65.64
C ASP A 630 -6.57 -21.55 -64.86
N SER A 631 -7.18 -20.56 -65.52
CA SER A 631 -7.42 -19.21 -64.96
C SER A 631 -8.52 -19.17 -63.90
N LEU A 632 -9.36 -20.22 -63.80
CA LEU A 632 -10.44 -20.32 -62.81
C LEU A 632 -9.97 -20.81 -61.43
N ALA A 633 -8.99 -21.72 -61.34
CA ALA A 633 -8.52 -22.25 -60.06
C ALA A 633 -7.56 -21.31 -59.31
N VAL A 634 -6.88 -20.40 -60.03
CA VAL A 634 -5.95 -19.42 -59.43
C VAL A 634 -6.71 -18.32 -58.70
N ASN A 635 -7.86 -17.87 -59.20
CA ASN A 635 -8.68 -16.84 -58.54
C ASN A 635 -9.35 -17.35 -57.25
N ASP A 636 -9.85 -18.58 -57.23
CA ASP A 636 -10.44 -19.19 -56.02
C ASP A 636 -9.42 -19.42 -54.90
N LYS A 637 -8.18 -19.83 -55.27
CA LYS A 637 -7.07 -20.00 -54.31
C LYS A 637 -6.57 -18.66 -53.77
N LYS A 638 -6.49 -17.63 -54.61
CA LYS A 638 -6.08 -16.27 -54.22
C LYS A 638 -7.14 -15.59 -53.34
N GLN A 639 -8.44 -15.79 -53.63
CA GLN A 639 -9.54 -15.36 -52.75
C GLN A 639 -9.53 -16.06 -51.39
N SER A 640 -9.20 -17.35 -51.34
CA SER A 640 -9.10 -18.11 -50.08
C SER A 640 -7.97 -17.59 -49.19
N VAL A 641 -6.80 -17.28 -49.77
CA VAL A 641 -5.65 -16.72 -49.04
C VAL A 641 -5.91 -15.26 -48.61
N ASP A 642 -6.47 -14.42 -49.48
CA ASP A 642 -6.87 -13.04 -49.13
C ASP A 642 -7.94 -13.02 -48.04
N GLY A 643 -8.90 -13.96 -48.09
CA GLY A 643 -9.91 -14.15 -47.06
C GLY A 643 -9.30 -14.52 -45.71
N MET A 644 -8.35 -15.46 -45.71
CA MET A 644 -7.63 -15.88 -44.51
C MET A 644 -6.76 -14.76 -43.93
N LEU A 645 -6.03 -14.01 -44.77
CA LEU A 645 -5.23 -12.86 -44.36
C LEU A 645 -6.09 -11.72 -43.80
N LYS A 646 -7.23 -11.43 -44.43
CA LYS A 646 -8.20 -10.43 -43.94
C LYS A 646 -8.83 -10.86 -42.61
N TYR A 647 -9.06 -12.16 -42.42
CA TYR A 647 -9.57 -12.72 -41.19
C TYR A 647 -8.52 -12.73 -40.06
N LEU A 648 -7.28 -13.12 -40.34
CA LEU A 648 -6.16 -13.07 -39.39
C LEU A 648 -5.88 -11.62 -38.96
N ARG A 649 -5.90 -10.65 -39.88
CA ARG A 649 -5.84 -9.21 -39.54
C ARG A 649 -6.99 -8.75 -38.64
N LYS A 650 -8.21 -9.27 -38.86
CA LYS A 650 -9.39 -8.93 -38.05
C LYS A 650 -9.38 -9.61 -36.67
N ASN A 651 -8.67 -10.73 -36.54
CA ASN A 651 -8.63 -11.57 -35.34
C ASN A 651 -7.23 -11.66 -34.71
N GLU A 652 -6.33 -10.73 -35.03
CA GLU A 652 -4.96 -10.64 -34.49
C GLU A 652 -4.96 -10.70 -32.96
N LYS A 653 -5.92 -10.01 -32.33
CA LYS A 653 -6.13 -10.06 -30.89
C LYS A 653 -6.42 -11.48 -30.38
N LYS A 654 -7.22 -12.27 -31.11
CA LYS A 654 -7.54 -13.66 -30.78
C LYS A 654 -6.32 -14.58 -30.97
N ALA A 655 -5.48 -14.29 -31.96
CA ALA A 655 -4.22 -15.00 -32.16
C ALA A 655 -3.22 -14.71 -31.01
N ILE A 656 -3.13 -13.45 -30.56
CA ILE A 656 -2.34 -13.08 -29.39
C ILE A 656 -2.89 -13.75 -28.12
N GLU A 657 -4.22 -13.79 -27.93
CA GLU A 657 -4.86 -14.54 -26.84
C GLU A 657 -4.49 -16.04 -26.85
N LEU A 658 -4.52 -16.69 -28.01
CA LEU A 658 -4.10 -18.10 -28.15
C LEU A 658 -2.60 -18.31 -27.87
N LEU A 659 -1.73 -17.39 -28.29
CA LEU A 659 -0.30 -17.43 -28.00
C LEU A 659 -0.02 -17.29 -26.49
N HIS A 660 -0.80 -16.45 -25.81
CA HIS A 660 -0.76 -16.33 -24.36
C HIS A 660 -1.18 -17.65 -23.69
N ASP A 661 -2.27 -18.27 -24.16
CA ASP A 661 -2.76 -19.55 -23.65
C ASP A 661 -1.70 -20.66 -23.83
N GLU A 662 -1.09 -20.77 -25.01
CA GLU A 662 -0.06 -21.79 -25.30
C GLU A 662 1.20 -21.62 -24.43
N PHE A 663 1.69 -20.38 -24.28
CA PHE A 663 2.83 -20.09 -23.40
C PHE A 663 2.55 -20.53 -21.96
N VAL A 664 1.32 -20.28 -21.50
CA VAL A 664 0.88 -20.61 -20.14
C VAL A 664 0.63 -22.09 -19.94
N GLU A 665 0.19 -22.82 -20.96
CA GLU A 665 0.12 -24.27 -20.92
C GLU A 665 1.49 -24.91 -20.71
N LYS A 666 2.52 -24.35 -21.34
CA LYS A 666 3.91 -24.82 -21.29
C LYS A 666 4.68 -24.34 -20.05
N LEU A 667 4.20 -23.34 -19.32
CA LEU A 667 4.87 -22.81 -18.13
C LEU A 667 4.81 -23.79 -16.95
N GLN A 668 5.98 -24.23 -16.48
CA GLN A 668 6.14 -24.94 -15.22
C GLN A 668 6.62 -24.00 -14.11
N ILE A 669 5.99 -24.10 -12.95
CA ILE A 669 6.39 -23.39 -11.74
C ILE A 669 7.04 -24.41 -10.80
N ARG A 670 8.29 -24.15 -10.40
CA ARG A 670 9.03 -24.95 -9.43
C ARG A 670 9.32 -24.15 -8.16
N ILE A 671 9.19 -24.79 -7.01
CA ILE A 671 9.25 -24.14 -5.70
C ILE A 671 10.33 -24.74 -4.84
N ASN A 672 11.12 -23.87 -4.22
CA ASN A 672 12.13 -24.25 -3.25
C ASN A 672 11.46 -24.85 -2.01
N SER A 673 11.78 -26.10 -1.71
CA SER A 673 11.21 -26.88 -0.61
C SER A 673 12.02 -26.79 0.69
N ASN A 674 13.11 -26.01 0.72
CA ASN A 674 14.05 -25.94 1.84
C ASN A 674 13.55 -25.20 3.11
N VAL A 675 12.23 -24.97 3.24
CA VAL A 675 11.65 -24.28 4.40
C VAL A 675 11.90 -25.05 5.72
N SER A 676 12.36 -26.31 5.67
CA SER A 676 12.50 -27.19 6.84
C SER A 676 13.89 -27.78 7.11
N MET A 677 14.93 -27.58 6.29
CA MET A 677 16.23 -28.25 6.52
C MET A 677 17.45 -27.37 6.16
N ASN A 678 18.48 -27.41 7.02
CA ASN A 678 19.81 -26.82 6.83
C ASN A 678 20.59 -27.50 5.68
N THR A 679 20.00 -27.58 4.48
CA THR A 679 20.67 -28.05 3.28
C THR A 679 21.12 -26.84 2.47
N GLU A 680 22.44 -26.73 2.23
CA GLU A 680 23.06 -25.62 1.50
C GLU A 680 22.57 -25.50 0.03
N GLN A 681 21.86 -26.50 -0.50
CA GLN A 681 21.35 -26.49 -1.87
C GLN A 681 19.82 -26.45 -1.96
N PRO A 682 19.22 -25.51 -2.71
CA PRO A 682 17.76 -25.39 -2.87
C PRO A 682 17.17 -26.57 -3.65
N MET A 683 16.21 -27.29 -3.06
CA MET A 683 15.49 -28.37 -3.73
C MET A 683 14.18 -27.86 -4.33
N PHE A 684 14.12 -27.76 -5.66
CA PHE A 684 12.94 -27.29 -6.39
C PHE A 684 11.98 -28.43 -6.76
N ARG A 685 10.68 -28.26 -6.49
CA ARG A 685 9.61 -29.22 -6.85
C ARG A 685 8.54 -28.59 -7.74
N GLU A 686 7.95 -29.35 -8.66
CA GLU A 686 6.86 -28.87 -9.52
C GLU A 686 5.61 -28.51 -8.70
N PHE A 687 4.92 -27.42 -9.07
CA PHE A 687 3.72 -26.93 -8.39
C PHE A 687 2.64 -28.01 -8.23
N SER A 688 2.40 -28.81 -9.27
CA SER A 688 1.45 -29.93 -9.28
C SER A 688 1.69 -30.94 -8.16
N SER A 689 2.95 -31.18 -7.80
CA SER A 689 3.41 -32.16 -6.80
C SER A 689 3.34 -31.65 -5.35
N LEU A 690 3.00 -30.38 -5.14
CA LEU A 690 2.94 -29.76 -3.81
C LEU A 690 1.65 -30.11 -3.04
N SER A 691 1.73 -30.07 -1.70
CA SER A 691 0.53 -30.17 -0.86
C SER A 691 -0.40 -28.96 -1.06
N SER A 692 -1.68 -29.08 -0.72
CA SER A 692 -2.63 -27.95 -0.83
C SER A 692 -2.16 -26.70 -0.08
N GLY A 693 -1.54 -26.87 1.09
CA GLY A 693 -0.93 -25.77 1.85
C GLY A 693 0.23 -25.15 1.08
N GLN A 694 1.18 -25.96 0.60
CA GLN A 694 2.32 -25.49 -0.20
C GLN A 694 1.89 -24.78 -1.50
N LYS A 695 0.86 -25.29 -2.21
CA LYS A 695 0.31 -24.61 -3.40
C LYS A 695 -0.24 -23.22 -3.06
N THR A 696 -0.94 -23.12 -1.95
CA THR A 696 -1.51 -21.86 -1.45
C THR A 696 -0.41 -20.86 -1.06
N VAL A 697 0.61 -21.32 -0.33
CA VAL A 697 1.83 -20.56 0.00
C VAL A 697 2.46 -19.98 -1.27
N THR A 698 2.67 -20.85 -2.25
CA THR A 698 3.30 -20.51 -3.52
C THR A 698 2.50 -19.47 -4.29
N ALA A 699 1.20 -19.68 -4.44
CA ALA A 699 0.35 -18.75 -5.16
C ALA A 699 0.32 -17.36 -4.49
N LEU A 700 0.23 -17.33 -3.15
CA LEU A 700 0.28 -16.08 -2.40
C LEU A 700 1.62 -15.37 -2.57
N ASN A 701 2.73 -16.11 -2.50
CA ASN A 701 4.06 -15.58 -2.80
C ASN A 701 4.14 -15.00 -4.21
N LEU A 702 3.55 -15.68 -5.18
CA LEU A 702 3.59 -15.25 -6.57
C LEU A 702 2.81 -13.95 -6.73
N ILE A 703 1.58 -13.86 -6.22
CA ILE A 703 0.75 -12.65 -6.28
C ILE A 703 1.48 -11.46 -5.66
N LEU A 704 2.07 -11.65 -4.46
CA LEU A 704 2.77 -10.59 -3.76
C LEU A 704 4.05 -10.16 -4.52
N SER A 705 4.79 -11.11 -5.10
CA SER A 705 5.97 -10.81 -5.93
C SER A 705 5.60 -10.17 -7.27
N LEU A 706 4.50 -10.59 -7.91
CA LEU A 706 4.00 -10.00 -9.15
C LEU A 706 3.68 -8.52 -8.96
N ALA A 707 3.01 -8.16 -7.88
CA ALA A 707 2.71 -6.77 -7.58
C ALA A 707 3.94 -5.94 -7.18
N ALA A 708 5.04 -6.59 -6.75
CA ALA A 708 6.29 -5.90 -6.47
C ALA A 708 7.06 -5.55 -7.77
N VAL A 709 7.04 -6.45 -8.75
CA VAL A 709 7.78 -6.30 -10.02
C VAL A 709 6.97 -5.55 -11.08
N SER A 710 5.65 -5.62 -11.03
CA SER A 710 4.77 -4.91 -11.95
C SER A 710 4.34 -3.56 -11.36
N ASN A 711 4.04 -2.58 -12.22
CA ASN A 711 3.34 -1.36 -11.80
C ASN A 711 1.84 -1.60 -11.55
N VAL A 712 1.43 -2.85 -11.36
CA VAL A 712 0.03 -3.20 -11.16
C VAL A 712 -0.38 -2.79 -9.76
N LYS A 713 -1.21 -1.76 -9.71
CA LYS A 713 -1.87 -1.30 -8.51
C LYS A 713 -3.20 -2.05 -8.40
N MET A 714 -3.32 -2.98 -7.48
CA MET A 714 -4.56 -3.76 -7.30
C MET A 714 -4.81 -4.12 -5.84
N PRO A 715 -6.06 -4.02 -5.35
CA PRO A 715 -6.42 -4.47 -4.01
C PRO A 715 -6.31 -5.98 -3.82
N LEU A 716 -5.82 -6.42 -2.67
CA LEU A 716 -5.73 -7.83 -2.28
C LEU A 716 -6.58 -8.12 -1.04
N PHE A 717 -7.37 -9.18 -1.09
CA PHE A 717 -8.23 -9.61 0.01
C PHE A 717 -7.77 -10.99 0.47
N LEU A 718 -7.47 -11.15 1.75
CA LEU A 718 -7.00 -12.41 2.33
C LEU A 718 -7.98 -12.86 3.41
N ASP A 719 -8.63 -14.01 3.20
CA ASP A 719 -9.52 -14.63 4.18
C ASP A 719 -8.78 -15.78 4.88
N GLN A 720 -8.46 -15.58 6.15
CA GLN A 720 -7.83 -16.55 7.06
C GLN A 720 -6.61 -17.25 6.44
N PRO A 721 -5.59 -16.49 5.99
CA PRO A 721 -4.36 -17.07 5.45
C PRO A 721 -3.66 -18.07 6.38
N GLU A 722 -3.82 -17.91 7.68
CA GLU A 722 -3.26 -18.78 8.69
C GLU A 722 -3.76 -20.24 8.62
N ASP A 723 -4.92 -20.52 8.02
CA ASP A 723 -5.46 -21.90 7.93
C ASP A 723 -4.62 -22.80 7.03
N TYR A 724 -3.80 -22.20 6.15
CA TYR A 724 -2.95 -22.91 5.18
C TYR A 724 -1.45 -22.78 5.47
N LEU A 725 -1.07 -21.97 6.46
CA LEU A 725 0.30 -21.52 6.66
C LEU A 725 0.76 -21.79 8.10
N ASP A 726 1.99 -22.29 8.25
CA ASP A 726 2.58 -22.42 9.57
C ASP A 726 3.02 -21.05 10.13
N SER A 727 3.12 -20.96 11.46
CA SER A 727 3.44 -19.69 12.13
C SER A 727 4.83 -19.15 11.80
N ARG A 728 5.81 -20.00 11.47
CA ARG A 728 7.16 -19.52 11.09
C ARG A 728 7.09 -18.84 9.73
N TYR A 729 6.44 -19.47 8.76
CA TYR A 729 6.25 -18.89 7.43
C TYR A 729 5.49 -17.56 7.47
N ILE A 730 4.42 -17.49 8.28
CA ILE A 730 3.65 -16.25 8.48
C ILE A 730 4.57 -15.11 8.95
N TYR A 731 5.44 -15.40 9.93
CA TYR A 731 6.34 -14.41 10.52
C TYR A 731 7.50 -14.01 9.59
N SER A 732 8.18 -14.98 8.99
CA SER A 732 9.44 -14.76 8.26
C SER A 732 9.26 -14.38 6.79
N VAL A 733 8.14 -14.75 6.17
CA VAL A 733 7.92 -14.55 4.72
C VAL A 733 6.66 -13.72 4.45
N LEU A 734 5.50 -14.18 4.91
CA LEU A 734 4.23 -13.55 4.53
C LEU A 734 4.11 -12.11 5.04
N ALA A 735 4.29 -11.89 6.34
CA ALA A 735 4.13 -10.56 6.92
C ALA A 735 5.10 -9.51 6.33
N PRO A 736 6.40 -9.83 6.10
CA PRO A 736 7.30 -8.97 5.34
C PRO A 736 6.83 -8.66 3.91
N LYS A 737 6.31 -9.65 3.16
CA LYS A 737 5.79 -9.42 1.81
C LYS A 737 4.51 -8.57 1.80
N ILE A 738 3.60 -8.78 2.75
CA ILE A 738 2.42 -7.92 2.97
C ILE A 738 2.87 -6.49 3.25
N LYS A 739 3.90 -6.33 4.09
CA LYS A 739 4.48 -5.04 4.48
C LYS A 739 5.04 -4.27 3.28
N GLU A 740 5.64 -4.96 2.31
CA GLU A 740 6.08 -4.35 1.05
C GLU A 740 4.90 -4.04 0.11
N PHE A 741 4.00 -5.01 -0.09
CA PHE A 741 2.86 -4.86 -1.01
C PHE A 741 1.97 -3.67 -0.65
N LYS A 742 1.67 -3.49 0.64
CA LYS A 742 0.78 -2.43 1.11
C LYS A 742 1.32 -1.00 0.96
N LYS A 743 2.60 -0.85 0.57
CA LYS A 743 3.20 0.47 0.27
C LYS A 743 2.55 1.11 -0.96
N LYS A 744 2.07 0.30 -1.92
CA LYS A 744 1.52 0.75 -3.21
C LYS A 744 0.10 0.26 -3.49
N ASN A 745 -0.42 -0.63 -2.65
CA ASN A 745 -1.67 -1.34 -2.87
C ASN A 745 -2.51 -1.42 -1.59
N GLN A 746 -3.83 -1.58 -1.76
CA GLN A 746 -4.70 -1.90 -0.64
C GLN A 746 -4.64 -3.41 -0.30
N ILE A 747 -4.58 -3.74 0.99
CA ILE A 747 -4.79 -5.10 1.48
C ILE A 747 -5.91 -5.11 2.53
N VAL A 748 -6.87 -6.00 2.39
CA VAL A 748 -7.85 -6.31 3.44
C VAL A 748 -7.65 -7.75 3.90
N VAL A 749 -7.21 -7.93 5.15
CA VAL A 749 -7.01 -9.25 5.73
C VAL A 749 -8.04 -9.51 6.82
N VAL A 750 -8.78 -10.60 6.68
CA VAL A 750 -9.54 -11.21 7.77
C VAL A 750 -8.65 -12.27 8.41
N THR A 751 -8.39 -12.16 9.71
CA THR A 751 -7.48 -13.09 10.40
C THR A 751 -7.82 -13.25 11.87
N HIS A 752 -7.47 -14.40 12.41
CA HIS A 752 -7.43 -14.70 13.83
C HIS A 752 -5.99 -14.87 14.34
N ASN A 753 -4.98 -14.49 13.54
CA ASN A 753 -3.57 -14.59 13.87
C ASN A 753 -2.97 -13.20 14.19
N SER A 754 -2.49 -13.02 15.43
CA SER A 754 -1.89 -11.77 15.90
C SER A 754 -0.62 -11.38 15.14
N THR A 755 0.13 -12.35 14.61
CA THR A 755 1.38 -12.10 13.89
C THR A 755 1.12 -11.37 12.59
N ILE A 756 0.07 -11.73 11.84
CA ILE A 756 -0.26 -11.05 10.58
C ILE A 756 -0.57 -9.58 10.85
N VAL A 757 -1.32 -9.29 11.92
CA VAL A 757 -1.70 -7.92 12.30
C VAL A 757 -0.48 -7.12 12.78
N THR A 758 0.31 -7.69 13.68
CA THR A 758 1.40 -6.98 14.38
C THR A 758 2.66 -6.86 13.54
N ARG A 759 3.06 -7.93 12.85
CA ARG A 759 4.29 -7.97 12.05
C ARG A 759 4.12 -7.25 10.72
N ALA A 760 2.93 -7.30 10.11
CA ALA A 760 2.65 -6.52 8.91
C ALA A 760 2.24 -5.07 9.21
N LYS A 761 2.07 -4.70 10.49
CA LYS A 761 1.80 -3.34 10.99
C LYS A 761 0.55 -2.69 10.39
N SER A 762 -0.62 -3.28 10.61
CA SER A 762 -1.87 -2.82 10.00
C SER A 762 -2.15 -1.33 10.25
N GLU A 763 -2.44 -0.59 9.17
CA GLU A 763 -2.85 0.82 9.24
C GLU A 763 -4.23 0.99 9.88
N LEU A 764 -5.12 0.02 9.68
CA LEU A 764 -6.41 -0.03 10.35
C LEU A 764 -6.67 -1.45 10.87
N VAL A 765 -6.96 -1.56 12.16
CA VAL A 765 -7.49 -2.79 12.75
C VAL A 765 -8.97 -2.58 13.07
N LEU A 766 -9.84 -3.45 12.57
CA LEU A 766 -11.26 -3.50 12.90
C LEU A 766 -11.53 -4.72 13.76
N ALA A 767 -11.76 -4.48 15.05
CA ALA A 767 -12.21 -5.51 15.96
C ALA A 767 -13.74 -5.62 15.89
N ILE A 768 -14.24 -6.77 15.43
CA ILE A 768 -15.66 -7.04 15.28
C ILE A 768 -16.12 -8.17 16.21
N ASP A 769 -17.37 -8.10 16.64
CA ASP A 769 -18.00 -9.10 17.47
C ASP A 769 -19.49 -9.24 17.13
N VAL A 770 -20.22 -10.12 17.83
CA VAL A 770 -21.67 -10.27 17.69
C VAL A 770 -22.38 -9.70 18.91
N GLU A 771 -23.30 -8.77 18.68
CA GLU A 771 -24.19 -8.23 19.71
C GLU A 771 -25.65 -8.33 19.22
N LEU A 772 -26.53 -8.91 20.05
CA LEU A 772 -27.95 -9.12 19.72
C LEU A 772 -28.16 -9.82 18.36
N GLY A 773 -27.31 -10.79 18.03
CA GLY A 773 -27.38 -11.55 16.79
C GLY A 773 -26.92 -10.79 15.54
N LYS A 774 -26.27 -9.63 15.68
CA LYS A 774 -25.71 -8.84 14.57
C LYS A 774 -24.22 -8.62 14.76
N SER A 775 -23.49 -8.52 13.65
CA SER A 775 -22.12 -8.04 13.65
C SER A 775 -22.08 -6.61 14.18
N LYS A 776 -21.08 -6.29 14.99
CA LYS A 776 -20.85 -4.96 15.55
C LYS A 776 -19.35 -4.67 15.56
N ILE A 777 -18.98 -3.45 15.20
CA ILE A 777 -17.60 -3.00 15.33
C ILE A 777 -17.35 -2.56 16.78
N LEU A 778 -16.50 -3.28 17.50
CA LEU A 778 -16.12 -2.96 18.88
C LEU A 778 -15.14 -1.80 18.96
N LYS A 779 -14.19 -1.74 18.01
CA LYS A 779 -13.15 -0.71 17.94
C LYS A 779 -12.53 -0.72 16.54
N GLY A 780 -12.27 0.46 16.00
CA GLY A 780 -11.42 0.68 14.84
C GLY A 780 -10.30 1.65 15.16
N GLY A 781 -9.11 1.40 14.63
CA GLY A 781 -7.99 2.35 14.69
C GLY A 781 -6.65 1.79 14.28
N TYR A 782 -5.63 2.64 14.34
CA TYR A 782 -4.25 2.26 14.07
C TYR A 782 -3.72 1.26 15.10
N LEU A 783 -2.82 0.38 14.70
CA LEU A 783 -2.27 -0.66 15.57
C LEU A 783 -1.60 -0.10 16.83
N SER A 784 -1.07 1.12 16.81
CA SER A 784 -0.45 1.75 17.97
C SER A 784 -1.44 2.28 19.02
N ASP A 785 -2.74 2.38 18.69
CA ASP A 785 -3.78 2.80 19.64
C ASP A 785 -3.91 1.74 20.75
N ILE A 786 -3.82 2.17 22.00
CA ILE A 786 -3.87 1.28 23.18
C ILE A 786 -5.20 0.52 23.23
N GLY A 787 -6.30 1.16 22.85
CA GLY A 787 -7.61 0.51 22.79
C GLY A 787 -7.64 -0.60 21.74
N VAL A 788 -7.01 -0.38 20.58
CA VAL A 788 -6.83 -1.40 19.53
C VAL A 788 -5.94 -2.54 20.01
N LEU A 789 -4.77 -2.26 20.60
CA LEU A 789 -3.86 -3.28 21.14
C LEU A 789 -4.54 -4.16 22.19
N LYS A 790 -5.33 -3.55 23.09
CA LYS A 790 -6.15 -4.31 24.06
C LYS A 790 -7.11 -5.27 23.36
N ARG A 791 -7.74 -4.86 22.25
CA ARG A 791 -8.60 -5.74 21.46
C ARG A 791 -7.82 -6.85 20.79
N VAL A 792 -6.65 -6.55 20.20
CA VAL A 792 -5.75 -7.56 19.61
C VAL A 792 -5.39 -8.63 20.65
N VAL A 793 -4.93 -8.24 21.84
CA VAL A 793 -4.58 -9.18 22.93
C VAL A 793 -5.82 -9.98 23.37
N SER A 794 -6.97 -9.33 23.57
CA SER A 794 -8.19 -10.00 24.01
C SER A 794 -8.72 -11.02 23.00
N LEU A 795 -8.70 -10.69 21.71
CA LEU A 795 -9.32 -11.50 20.66
C LEU A 795 -8.37 -12.54 20.07
N LEU A 796 -7.08 -12.21 19.93
CA LEU A 796 -6.13 -13.06 19.20
C LEU A 796 -5.15 -13.81 20.11
N GLU A 797 -4.92 -13.33 21.34
CA GLU A 797 -3.98 -13.96 22.28
C GLU A 797 -4.65 -14.70 23.44
N GLY A 798 -5.98 -14.63 23.55
CA GLY A 798 -6.73 -15.23 24.66
C GLY A 798 -6.83 -14.34 25.89
N GLY A 799 -6.52 -13.05 25.76
CA GLY A 799 -6.56 -12.08 26.87
C GLY A 799 -5.24 -11.92 27.61
N GLU A 800 -5.19 -10.90 28.46
CA GLU A 800 -3.99 -10.49 29.21
C GLU A 800 -3.45 -11.63 30.07
N SER A 801 -4.32 -12.31 30.83
CA SER A 801 -3.91 -13.43 31.69
C SER A 801 -3.29 -14.59 30.91
N SER A 802 -3.86 -14.91 29.73
CA SER A 802 -3.30 -15.96 28.85
C SER A 802 -1.94 -15.56 28.30
N PHE A 803 -1.81 -14.31 27.86
CA PHE A 803 -0.55 -13.79 27.33
C PHE A 803 0.57 -13.76 28.39
N LEU A 804 0.26 -13.26 29.59
CA LEU A 804 1.21 -13.23 30.71
C LEU A 804 1.63 -14.64 31.16
N TYR A 805 0.69 -15.59 31.18
CA TYR A 805 1.00 -16.99 31.47
C TYR A 805 1.96 -17.59 30.43
N LYS A 806 1.73 -17.36 29.12
CA LYS A 806 2.67 -17.78 28.07
C LYS A 806 4.05 -17.15 28.26
N LEU A 807 4.11 -15.86 28.59
CA LEU A 807 5.35 -15.14 28.84
C LEU A 807 6.13 -15.76 30.01
N GLN A 808 5.45 -16.14 31.09
CA GLN A 808 6.03 -16.82 32.25
C GLN A 808 6.52 -18.23 31.90
N LEU A 809 5.79 -18.99 31.08
CA LEU A 809 6.26 -20.31 30.63
C LEU A 809 7.50 -20.18 29.74
N TYR A 810 7.48 -19.23 28.79
CA TYR A 810 8.56 -19.04 27.84
C TYR A 810 9.80 -18.37 28.44
N SER A 811 9.71 -17.77 29.63
CA SER A 811 10.89 -17.25 30.33
C SER A 811 11.91 -18.33 30.67
N GLN A 812 11.50 -19.60 30.77
CA GLN A 812 12.42 -20.73 30.92
C GLN A 812 13.28 -20.96 29.67
N VAL A 813 12.76 -20.64 28.49
CA VAL A 813 13.45 -20.79 27.20
C VAL A 813 14.31 -19.56 26.89
N PHE A 814 13.77 -18.37 27.20
CA PHE A 814 14.39 -17.10 26.81
C PHE A 814 15.29 -16.49 27.89
N GLY A 815 15.14 -16.87 29.17
CA GLY A 815 15.96 -16.33 30.27
C GLY A 815 15.94 -14.79 30.30
N THR A 816 17.12 -14.17 30.34
CA THR A 816 17.27 -12.70 30.31
C THR A 816 16.81 -12.07 29.00
N LYS A 817 16.68 -12.84 27.90
CA LYS A 817 16.29 -12.30 26.59
C LYS A 817 14.90 -11.67 26.57
N ILE A 818 13.99 -12.06 27.47
CA ILE A 818 12.70 -11.38 27.62
C ILE A 818 12.89 -9.99 28.23
N VAL A 819 13.68 -9.90 29.31
CA VAL A 819 14.01 -8.63 29.95
C VAL A 819 14.77 -7.74 28.99
N GLU A 820 15.72 -8.30 28.24
CA GLU A 820 16.40 -7.64 27.14
C GLU A 820 15.38 -7.19 26.09
N ALA A 821 14.49 -8.04 25.56
CA ALA A 821 13.49 -7.62 24.55
C ALA A 821 12.55 -6.52 25.03
N LEU A 822 12.11 -6.56 26.30
CA LEU A 822 11.28 -5.53 26.92
C LEU A 822 12.04 -4.22 27.20
N SER A 823 13.36 -4.30 27.40
CA SER A 823 14.26 -3.15 27.55
C SER A 823 14.93 -2.70 26.24
N SER A 824 14.81 -3.51 25.18
CA SER A 824 15.45 -3.38 23.86
C SER A 824 14.42 -3.39 22.73
N THR A 825 13.33 -2.62 22.84
CA THR A 825 12.77 -1.99 21.63
C THR A 825 13.90 -1.16 21.01
N ARG A 826 14.67 -1.81 20.13
CA ARG A 826 15.97 -1.43 19.54
C ARG A 826 15.89 -0.19 18.70
#